data_AF-A0A956NHI1-F1
#
_entry.id   AF-A0A956NHI1-F1
#
_cell.length_a   1.000
_cell.length_b   1.000
_cell.length_c   1.000
_cell.angle_alpha   90.00
_cell.angle_beta   90.00
_cell.angle_gamma   90.00
#
_symmetry.space_group_name_H-M   'P 1'
#
loop_
_entity.id
_entity.type
_entity.pdbx_description
1 polymer ?
#
loop_
_entity_poly.entity_id
_entity_poly.type
_entity_poly.pdbx_seq_one_letter_code
_entity_poly.pdbx_strand_id
1 'polypeptide(L)'
;MSTSPAFPFLASVVLGFALLSPSKVEANSSQIFDYDVAPTLRELSDRPHGAYLGTQSRAAGDTLCFGDVDGDGFAIPGGVWTFDGLQGWEAIDVTAQTATHSRQITAAAWDADPYNDVPAPVLAGTGSAWFGVFGTEARELCWDFGIGYGNDWCQRLVGPTLTYSGAGDVSVSWTHFNETEEEFDYTRVYLELLPSETRVDLREYTGLIGLAADHPTSPPPGISDSDILVEADFQGETQYRIVFEVTSDGSWSDEDGFYTTSYGAAGFDEVQIGANSYDFDADLQGWTPDVCPPVGTFLGVEALSSYVIEDACECKLDGMVLEMHAGTPGDGYHPYGQHIYAISPPVDMLNDVPSTLPGGSLLDIHVDWDQYSQMPRANGVFYRPGALYFPYTCEVTGEVVWSDRVGQSTYFFVGEDPVCSANRANLSATDVPVPSDAEQVRFVFELYASCDAFGIPPDQCTGMTNFTPIIDNVRICFTRNPDAPSIAVDNGLRFQDGFSQGDLNWPDIPGRADVTRNLNFANTAPIILMDSLMVGGPVVTTAENAWESHLWFRVARTGFAAGDRYFEWRDQANGATGVDIEAGEFAFASMDSSQQGTLAFKNKFASYLKEEDWAAWGRSGPELSDGVEIIQDDVLFPGTQIEYFLTSNYKLTPGEKFVLPDTSGGFFSEFEILPSWREDGGIGRYPSLLYIDAYNAGAQPFFTAALDSLGFDYDRYDYLDASSGWKAPMARTDPSYTNGCTLLQLLGYRGIVLSTGASNTSLIMWPEDYAMFSDWLTATLCDGGPKRQGFIANGDGIAHTMESEASSLLARLGAELIDDSYSAFSGNTDYCVGVEERSDLGSIYGTENSASDYEYDAYGNWCPDSYRFDVLGTTGTGTGNRIYLDRDSMTETAYAQVVNEKIELDGGGGIYLENYRTVVDGISWHHVAAYEPGDTERCVSS
;
A
#
# COMPACT_ATOMS: atom_id res chain seq x y z
N MET A 1 -51.78 2.09 -53.40
CA MET A 1 -52.91 2.92 -52.96
C MET A 1 -52.30 4.13 -52.26
N SER A 2 -52.35 5.31 -52.89
CA SER A 2 -53.21 6.45 -52.47
C SER A 2 -52.71 7.11 -51.17
N THR A 3 -51.80 8.10 -51.18
CA THR A 3 -51.94 9.56 -51.52
C THR A 3 -51.95 10.47 -50.27
N SER A 4 -50.86 11.26 -50.12
CA SER A 4 -50.68 12.68 -49.66
C SER A 4 -51.86 13.55 -49.16
N PRO A 5 -51.64 14.71 -48.47
CA PRO A 5 -50.49 15.67 -48.54
C PRO A 5 -49.90 16.08 -47.15
N ALA A 6 -49.07 17.12 -46.91
CA ALA A 6 -48.69 18.34 -47.66
C ALA A 6 -47.28 18.94 -47.30
N PHE A 7 -47.03 20.18 -47.78
CA PHE A 7 -45.96 21.18 -47.53
C PHE A 7 -46.64 22.60 -47.54
N PRO A 8 -46.02 23.83 -47.50
CA PRO A 8 -44.59 24.25 -47.57
C PRO A 8 -44.10 25.48 -46.69
N PHE A 9 -42.84 25.93 -46.95
CA PHE A 9 -42.25 27.31 -46.82
C PHE A 9 -41.66 27.80 -45.45
N LEU A 10 -40.60 28.64 -45.35
CA LEU A 10 -39.70 29.37 -46.31
C LEU A 10 -38.35 29.82 -45.63
N ALA A 11 -37.26 30.03 -46.41
CA ALA A 11 -36.02 30.82 -46.14
C ALA A 11 -35.08 30.39 -44.97
N SER A 12 -33.79 30.04 -45.15
CA SER A 12 -32.60 30.70 -45.77
C SER A 12 -31.75 31.56 -44.80
N VAL A 13 -30.50 31.14 -44.51
CA VAL A 13 -29.22 31.89 -44.69
C VAL A 13 -28.03 31.12 -44.04
N VAL A 14 -26.83 31.35 -44.59
CA VAL A 14 -25.53 30.69 -44.31
C VAL A 14 -24.78 31.29 -43.12
N LEU A 15 -24.13 30.44 -42.31
CA LEU A 15 -22.84 30.58 -41.58
C LEU A 15 -22.78 29.37 -40.61
N GLY A 16 -21.74 28.53 -40.53
CA GLY A 16 -20.32 28.86 -40.57
C GLY A 16 -19.77 28.79 -39.15
N PHE A 17 -19.66 27.59 -38.58
CA PHE A 17 -19.08 27.36 -37.25
C PHE A 17 -17.81 26.53 -37.37
N ALA A 18 -16.71 27.08 -36.85
CA ALA A 18 -15.46 26.38 -36.67
C ALA A 18 -15.54 25.49 -35.43
N LEU A 19 -14.80 24.39 -35.45
CA LEU A 19 -14.43 23.66 -34.24
C LEU A 19 -13.55 24.60 -33.40
N LEU A 20 -13.97 24.88 -32.17
CA LEU A 20 -13.11 25.42 -31.13
C LEU A 20 -12.78 24.27 -30.19
N SER A 21 -11.51 23.94 -30.08
CA SER A 21 -10.96 23.12 -29.00
C SER A 21 -11.12 23.86 -27.66
N PRO A 22 -11.24 23.16 -26.52
CA PRO A 22 -11.05 23.80 -25.24
C PRO A 22 -9.60 24.29 -25.15
N SER A 23 -9.43 25.60 -24.96
CA SER A 23 -8.13 26.19 -24.64
C SER A 23 -7.84 25.98 -23.16
N LYS A 24 -6.66 25.42 -22.81
CA LYS A 24 -6.15 25.47 -21.44
C LYS A 24 -6.19 26.94 -20.94
N VAL A 25 -6.64 27.14 -19.71
CA VAL A 25 -6.64 28.46 -19.07
C VAL A 25 -5.27 28.65 -18.45
N GLU A 26 -4.43 29.48 -19.07
CA GLU A 26 -3.24 30.01 -18.41
C GLU A 26 -3.70 30.94 -17.27
N ALA A 27 -3.53 30.49 -16.03
CA ALA A 27 -4.10 31.11 -14.84
C ALA A 27 -3.30 32.36 -14.37
N ASN A 28 -3.31 33.42 -15.17
CA ASN A 28 -2.81 34.74 -14.77
C ASN A 28 -3.83 35.52 -13.89
N SER A 29 -4.32 34.87 -12.83
CA SER A 29 -4.97 35.54 -11.70
C SER A 29 -5.12 34.60 -10.50
N SER A 30 -4.44 34.92 -9.40
CA SER A 30 -4.68 34.37 -8.07
C SER A 30 -6.04 34.85 -7.54
N GLN A 31 -7.14 34.23 -7.96
CA GLN A 31 -8.40 34.32 -7.23
C GLN A 31 -8.39 33.28 -6.11
N ILE A 32 -7.81 33.69 -4.97
CA ILE A 32 -8.11 33.06 -3.69
C ILE A 32 -9.63 33.10 -3.52
N PHE A 33 -10.27 31.92 -3.42
CA PHE A 33 -11.66 31.84 -3.01
C PHE A 33 -11.72 32.10 -1.52
N ASP A 34 -11.92 33.37 -1.18
CA ASP A 34 -12.07 33.89 0.17
C ASP A 34 -13.36 33.34 0.81
N TYR A 35 -13.29 32.10 1.28
CA TYR A 35 -14.32 31.42 2.07
C TYR A 35 -14.27 31.96 3.51
N ASP A 36 -14.66 33.23 3.66
CA ASP A 36 -14.88 33.92 4.94
C ASP A 36 -16.13 33.33 5.64
N VAL A 37 -16.02 32.07 6.07
CA VAL A 37 -17.05 31.33 6.80
C VAL A 37 -16.99 31.77 8.25
N ALA A 38 -17.69 32.88 8.53
CA ALA A 38 -17.87 33.38 9.88
C ALA A 38 -18.31 32.26 10.86
N PRO A 39 -17.84 32.27 12.13
CA PRO A 39 -18.01 31.15 13.06
C PRO A 39 -19.45 31.02 13.57
N THR A 40 -20.32 30.39 12.77
CA THR A 40 -21.69 29.99 13.16
C THR A 40 -21.99 28.51 12.89
N LEU A 41 -21.03 27.62 13.15
CA LEU A 41 -21.28 26.19 13.28
C LEU A 41 -22.00 25.88 14.60
N ARG A 42 -23.35 25.77 14.55
CA ARG A 42 -24.12 25.10 15.62
C ARG A 42 -25.52 24.57 15.28
N GLU A 43 -25.95 24.61 14.01
CA GLU A 43 -27.25 24.06 13.57
C GLU A 43 -27.11 23.20 12.30
N LEU A 44 -26.39 22.08 12.40
CA LEU A 44 -26.39 20.97 11.44
C LEU A 44 -26.68 19.65 12.19
N SER A 45 -27.94 19.43 12.61
CA SER A 45 -28.35 18.19 13.30
C SER A 45 -29.17 17.22 12.45
N ASP A 46 -29.53 17.62 11.23
CA ASP A 46 -30.55 16.95 10.42
C ASP A 46 -30.00 16.48 9.05
N ARG A 47 -28.80 15.89 9.03
CA ARG A 47 -28.35 15.10 7.86
C ARG A 47 -29.16 13.79 7.79
N PRO A 48 -29.90 13.51 6.70
CA PRO A 48 -30.63 12.26 6.57
C PRO A 48 -29.66 11.14 6.18
N HIS A 49 -29.17 10.36 7.16
CA HIS A 49 -28.39 9.14 6.91
C HIS A 49 -29.21 8.14 6.08
N GLY A 50 -29.10 8.24 4.75
CA GLY A 50 -29.55 7.21 3.82
C GLY A 50 -28.63 6.01 3.95
N ALA A 51 -29.17 4.85 4.32
CA ALA A 51 -28.40 3.64 4.57
C ALA A 51 -27.78 3.06 3.28
N TYR A 52 -26.63 3.60 2.87
CA TYR A 52 -25.74 3.00 1.88
C TYR A 52 -24.90 1.90 2.54
N LEU A 53 -25.52 0.74 2.79
CA LEU A 53 -24.86 -0.51 3.17
C LEU A 53 -24.81 -1.46 1.96
N GLY A 54 -24.34 -0.94 0.82
CA GLY A 54 -24.12 -1.70 -0.41
C GLY A 54 -22.64 -2.04 -0.56
N THR A 55 -22.31 -3.34 -0.51
CA THR A 55 -21.08 -3.93 -1.07
C THR A 55 -19.75 -3.26 -0.69
N GLN A 56 -19.44 -3.17 0.61
CA GLN A 56 -18.03 -3.17 1.03
C GLN A 56 -17.49 -4.60 0.98
N SER A 57 -16.81 -4.97 -0.11
CA SER A 57 -16.04 -6.22 -0.16
C SER A 57 -14.65 -6.02 0.46
N ARG A 58 -14.33 -6.79 1.51
CA ARG A 58 -13.00 -6.94 2.12
C ARG A 58 -12.43 -5.78 2.97
N ALA A 59 -13.15 -4.69 3.20
CA ALA A 59 -12.84 -3.88 4.39
C ALA A 59 -13.20 -4.71 5.64
N ALA A 60 -12.30 -4.77 6.62
CA ALA A 60 -12.64 -5.33 7.93
C ALA A 60 -13.73 -4.45 8.58
N GLY A 61 -14.56 -5.05 9.44
CA GLY A 61 -15.75 -4.37 10.00
C GLY A 61 -15.43 -3.20 10.95
N ASP A 62 -14.15 -2.93 11.18
CA ASP A 62 -13.53 -1.88 11.99
C ASP A 62 -13.08 -0.65 11.18
N THR A 63 -13.15 -0.71 9.85
CA THR A 63 -12.53 0.25 8.93
C THR A 63 -13.58 0.97 8.08
N LEU A 64 -13.59 2.30 8.11
CA LEU A 64 -14.45 3.14 7.26
C LEU A 64 -13.61 4.00 6.32
N CYS A 65 -13.78 3.75 5.01
CA CYS A 65 -13.16 4.55 3.94
C CYS A 65 -14.08 5.65 3.44
N PHE A 66 -13.49 6.69 2.87
CA PHE A 66 -14.12 7.89 2.34
C PHE A 66 -13.50 8.26 0.99
N GLY A 67 -14.33 8.80 0.10
CA GLY A 67 -13.92 9.33 -1.20
C GLY A 67 -15.11 9.96 -1.93
N ASP A 68 -14.93 10.40 -3.18
CA ASP A 68 -15.90 11.25 -3.91
C ASP A 68 -16.24 12.55 -3.13
N VAL A 69 -17.20 13.35 -3.60
CA VAL A 69 -17.66 14.54 -2.88
C VAL A 69 -19.18 14.70 -2.92
N ASP A 70 -19.78 15.03 -1.78
CA ASP A 70 -21.22 15.27 -1.68
C ASP A 70 -21.62 16.70 -2.11
N GLY A 71 -22.91 17.00 -1.99
CA GLY A 71 -23.44 18.33 -2.30
C GLY A 71 -23.09 19.42 -1.28
N ASP A 72 -22.54 19.05 -0.12
CA ASP A 72 -22.08 19.96 0.94
C ASP A 72 -20.56 20.25 0.83
N GLY A 73 -19.82 19.48 0.03
CA GLY A 73 -18.37 19.61 -0.18
C GLY A 73 -17.52 18.67 0.68
N PHE A 74 -18.10 17.63 1.28
CA PHE A 74 -17.41 16.65 2.12
C PHE A 74 -17.22 15.31 1.41
N ALA A 75 -16.19 14.56 1.82
CA ALA A 75 -15.94 13.20 1.34
C ALA A 75 -17.04 12.22 1.80
N ILE A 76 -17.45 11.29 0.93
CA ILE A 76 -18.59 10.40 1.18
C ILE A 76 -18.12 9.07 1.83
N PRO A 77 -18.76 8.61 2.93
CA PRO A 77 -18.52 7.27 3.48
C PRO A 77 -18.75 6.15 2.45
N GLY A 78 -17.74 5.30 2.27
CA GLY A 78 -17.72 4.23 1.26
C GLY A 78 -17.41 4.69 -0.16
N GLY A 79 -17.20 6.00 -0.39
CA GLY A 79 -16.84 6.58 -1.68
C GLY A 79 -15.38 6.32 -2.08
N VAL A 80 -15.07 6.73 -3.32
CA VAL A 80 -13.76 6.61 -3.96
C VAL A 80 -13.59 7.82 -4.88
N TRP A 81 -12.43 8.48 -4.88
CA TRP A 81 -12.13 9.45 -5.94
C TRP A 81 -11.62 8.71 -7.18
N THR A 82 -12.41 8.74 -8.24
CA THR A 82 -12.12 8.17 -9.58
C THR A 82 -12.09 9.26 -10.66
N PHE A 83 -11.96 10.51 -10.22
CA PHE A 83 -11.75 11.73 -10.98
C PHE A 83 -12.71 11.95 -12.18
N ASP A 84 -14.02 11.85 -11.95
CA ASP A 84 -15.07 12.38 -12.86
C ASP A 84 -15.05 13.94 -12.84
N GLY A 85 -13.94 14.53 -13.31
CA GLY A 85 -13.50 15.87 -12.94
C GLY A 85 -12.78 15.89 -11.59
N LEU A 86 -12.44 17.08 -11.08
CA LEU A 86 -11.64 17.22 -9.84
C LEU A 86 -12.33 16.70 -8.57
N GLN A 87 -13.65 16.41 -8.57
CA GLN A 87 -14.39 15.91 -7.39
C GLN A 87 -14.08 16.68 -6.08
N GLY A 88 -13.97 18.00 -6.17
CA GLY A 88 -13.69 18.88 -5.02
C GLY A 88 -12.23 18.92 -4.56
N TRP A 89 -11.31 18.21 -5.23
CA TRP A 89 -9.87 18.39 -5.03
C TRP A 89 -9.42 19.78 -5.47
N GLU A 90 -8.48 20.33 -4.72
CA GLU A 90 -7.83 21.62 -4.99
C GLU A 90 -6.31 21.46 -4.98
N ALA A 91 -5.61 22.47 -5.50
CA ALA A 91 -4.15 22.52 -5.44
C ALA A 91 -3.65 23.84 -4.87
N ILE A 92 -2.65 23.73 -4.00
CA ILE A 92 -1.81 24.84 -3.56
C ILE A 92 -0.48 24.71 -4.30
N ASP A 93 -0.02 25.82 -4.88
CA ASP A 93 1.36 25.97 -5.34
C ASP A 93 2.15 26.53 -4.16
N VAL A 94 3.06 25.74 -3.60
CA VAL A 94 3.82 26.08 -2.40
C VAL A 94 4.81 27.20 -2.70
N THR A 95 5.22 27.36 -3.96
CA THR A 95 6.08 28.48 -4.41
C THR A 95 5.35 29.82 -4.47
N ALA A 96 4.02 29.83 -4.32
CA ALA A 96 3.18 31.03 -4.42
C ALA A 96 3.22 31.88 -3.15
N GLN A 97 4.26 32.69 -3.03
CA GLN A 97 4.42 33.68 -1.95
C GLN A 97 3.29 34.73 -1.95
N THR A 98 2.53 34.81 -0.85
CA THR A 98 1.32 35.66 -0.77
C THR A 98 1.60 37.12 -0.35
N ALA A 99 2.77 37.40 0.20
CA ALA A 99 3.18 38.71 0.69
C ALA A 99 4.65 39.04 0.40
N THR A 100 4.96 40.33 0.29
CA THR A 100 6.33 40.83 0.16
C THR A 100 6.93 41.13 1.54
N HIS A 101 8.07 40.53 1.84
CA HIS A 101 8.82 40.72 3.09
C HIS A 101 10.14 41.47 2.89
N SER A 102 10.43 41.93 1.68
CA SER A 102 11.47 42.95 1.42
C SER A 102 10.93 44.37 1.64
N ARG A 103 11.64 45.22 2.38
CA ARG A 103 11.22 46.60 2.69
C ARG A 103 12.40 47.53 3.02
N GLN A 104 12.15 48.83 3.14
CA GLN A 104 13.09 49.72 3.84
C GLN A 104 12.92 49.50 5.34
N ILE A 105 14.02 49.28 6.06
CA ILE A 105 14.03 49.31 7.53
C ILE A 105 14.65 50.60 8.05
N THR A 106 14.13 51.08 9.19
CA THR A 106 14.70 52.19 9.96
C THR A 106 14.64 51.85 11.44
N ALA A 107 15.51 52.43 12.27
CA ALA A 107 15.48 52.22 13.71
C ALA A 107 14.10 52.54 14.34
N ALA A 108 13.42 53.59 13.86
CA ALA A 108 12.11 53.98 14.38
C ALA A 108 10.97 53.02 14.00
N ALA A 109 11.10 52.29 12.88
CA ALA A 109 10.15 51.24 12.50
C ALA A 109 10.41 49.94 13.28
N TRP A 110 11.69 49.59 13.43
CA TRP A 110 12.12 48.41 14.20
C TRP A 110 11.76 48.51 15.69
N ASP A 111 12.06 49.66 16.33
CA ASP A 111 11.75 49.95 17.74
C ASP A 111 10.23 50.05 18.02
N ALA A 112 9.38 50.08 16.99
CA ALA A 112 7.92 50.15 17.13
C ALA A 112 7.29 48.78 17.37
N ASP A 113 7.97 47.69 16.99
CA ASP A 113 7.55 46.33 17.27
C ASP A 113 8.07 45.88 18.65
N PRO A 114 7.20 45.42 19.57
CA PRO A 114 7.61 45.04 20.93
C PRO A 114 8.34 43.69 21.02
N TYR A 115 8.42 42.92 19.93
CA TYR A 115 9.06 41.60 19.85
C TYR A 115 10.43 41.63 19.16
N ASN A 116 10.83 42.76 18.58
CA ASN A 116 12.19 42.97 18.07
C ASN A 116 13.13 43.32 19.26
N ASP A 117 13.91 42.36 19.76
CA ASP A 117 14.72 42.52 20.99
C ASP A 117 16.20 42.90 20.76
N VAL A 118 16.62 42.98 19.49
CA VAL A 118 17.96 43.36 19.02
C VAL A 118 17.96 44.75 18.35
N PRO A 119 19.10 45.43 18.17
CA PRO A 119 19.16 46.73 17.49
C PRO A 119 18.81 46.64 15.99
N ALA A 120 18.13 47.63 15.42
CA ALA A 120 17.72 47.61 14.01
C ALA A 120 18.88 47.36 13.03
N PRO A 121 18.69 46.52 11.98
CA PRO A 121 19.72 46.14 11.02
C PRO A 121 19.93 47.21 9.94
N VAL A 122 20.26 48.42 10.40
CA VAL A 122 20.60 49.58 9.58
C VAL A 122 22.12 49.63 9.42
N LEU A 123 22.58 49.36 8.20
CA LEU A 123 24.00 49.23 7.83
C LEU A 123 24.72 50.59 7.83
N ALA A 124 24.09 51.60 7.23
CA ALA A 124 24.56 52.98 7.20
C ALA A 124 23.41 53.97 7.43
N GLY A 125 23.74 55.26 7.60
CA GLY A 125 22.75 56.34 7.61
C GLY A 125 21.64 56.20 8.67
N THR A 126 20.40 56.16 8.20
CA THR A 126 19.13 56.15 8.95
C THR A 126 18.15 55.07 8.50
N GLY A 127 18.42 54.39 7.39
CA GLY A 127 17.68 53.23 6.93
C GLY A 127 18.46 52.40 5.90
N SER A 128 18.05 51.15 5.71
CA SER A 128 18.64 50.21 4.75
C SER A 128 17.53 49.42 4.06
N ALA A 129 17.82 48.76 2.95
CA ALA A 129 16.95 47.72 2.42
C ALA A 129 17.10 46.44 3.25
N TRP A 130 16.00 45.71 3.48
CA TRP A 130 15.94 44.57 4.39
C TRP A 130 14.96 43.50 3.90
N PHE A 131 15.29 42.24 4.16
CA PHE A 131 14.48 41.05 3.88
C PHE A 131 14.19 40.31 5.18
N GLY A 132 12.93 40.28 5.59
CA GLY A 132 12.47 39.60 6.81
C GLY A 132 11.10 40.07 7.28
N VAL A 133 10.54 39.37 8.27
CA VAL A 133 9.32 39.76 9.01
C VAL A 133 9.66 40.29 10.39
N PHE A 134 8.85 41.23 10.89
CA PHE A 134 8.95 41.68 12.27
C PHE A 134 8.44 40.62 13.25
N GLY A 135 8.83 40.71 14.52
CA GLY A 135 8.35 39.77 15.52
C GLY A 135 6.83 39.78 15.75
N THR A 136 6.09 40.87 15.47
CA THR A 136 4.61 40.81 15.45
C THR A 136 4.08 40.10 14.22
N GLU A 137 4.71 40.28 13.05
CA GLU A 137 4.30 39.67 11.78
C GLU A 137 4.54 38.16 11.78
N ALA A 138 5.71 37.70 12.25
CA ALA A 138 6.00 36.28 12.48
C ALA A 138 4.93 35.64 13.40
N ARG A 139 4.52 36.34 14.45
CA ARG A 139 3.43 35.89 15.34
C ARG A 139 2.07 35.84 14.65
N GLU A 140 1.76 36.79 13.76
CA GLU A 140 0.53 36.77 12.96
C GLU A 140 0.53 35.61 11.93
N LEU A 141 1.71 35.20 11.47
CA LEU A 141 1.95 34.03 10.61
C LEU A 141 2.07 32.69 11.38
N CYS A 142 1.89 32.69 12.70
CA CYS A 142 2.02 31.52 13.58
C CYS A 142 3.42 30.89 13.70
N TRP A 143 4.49 31.62 13.40
CA TRP A 143 5.86 31.08 13.47
C TRP A 143 6.27 30.68 14.88
N ASP A 144 6.95 29.54 15.01
CA ASP A 144 7.44 28.99 16.29
C ASP A 144 8.49 29.91 16.94
N PHE A 145 9.25 30.65 16.13
CA PHE A 145 10.19 31.66 16.59
C PHE A 145 9.83 33.09 16.14
N GLY A 146 10.67 34.04 16.54
CA GLY A 146 10.39 35.47 16.43
C GLY A 146 10.71 36.07 15.06
N ILE A 147 11.30 37.26 15.10
CA ILE A 147 11.75 38.02 13.94
C ILE A 147 12.64 37.18 13.01
N GLY A 148 12.46 37.27 11.68
CA GLY A 148 13.16 36.30 10.84
C GLY A 148 12.85 36.24 9.35
N TYR A 149 13.16 35.09 8.75
CA TYR A 149 12.67 34.63 7.43
C TYR A 149 12.03 33.25 7.51
N GLY A 150 11.15 32.91 6.56
CA GLY A 150 10.31 31.71 6.60
C GLY A 150 10.69 30.64 5.59
N ASN A 151 9.92 29.57 5.58
CA ASN A 151 10.13 28.41 4.71
C ASN A 151 9.63 28.66 3.27
N ASP A 152 10.27 28.01 2.30
CA ASP A 152 10.03 28.13 0.85
C ASP A 152 9.94 29.60 0.35
N TRP A 153 10.63 30.53 1.04
CA TRP A 153 10.59 31.95 0.70
C TRP A 153 11.25 32.21 -0.64
N CYS A 154 10.67 33.13 -1.40
CA CYS A 154 11.27 33.63 -2.63
C CYS A 154 10.93 35.12 -2.76
N GLN A 155 11.73 35.95 -2.07
CA GLN A 155 11.50 37.37 -1.82
C GLN A 155 12.46 38.23 -2.64
N ARG A 156 12.00 39.35 -3.20
CA ARG A 156 12.79 40.17 -4.14
C ARG A 156 12.71 41.66 -3.82
N LEU A 157 13.84 42.35 -4.01
CA LEU A 157 13.89 43.80 -4.10
C LEU A 157 14.42 44.20 -5.47
N VAL A 158 13.53 44.76 -6.28
CA VAL A 158 13.74 44.98 -7.72
C VAL A 158 14.12 46.43 -7.99
N GLY A 159 15.33 46.65 -8.51
CA GLY A 159 15.86 47.98 -8.77
C GLY A 159 15.20 48.72 -9.94
N PRO A 160 15.38 50.05 -10.01
CA PRO A 160 14.83 50.86 -11.09
C PRO A 160 15.46 50.52 -12.45
N THR A 161 14.68 50.62 -13.52
CA THR A 161 15.18 50.43 -14.89
C THR A 161 16.21 51.49 -15.27
N LEU A 162 17.43 51.05 -15.55
CA LEU A 162 18.53 51.84 -16.04
C LEU A 162 18.72 51.63 -17.56
N THR A 163 19.53 52.50 -18.18
CA THR A 163 19.84 52.42 -19.62
C THR A 163 21.33 52.17 -19.80
N TYR A 164 21.68 51.09 -20.50
CA TYR A 164 23.05 50.82 -20.92
C TYR A 164 23.37 51.60 -22.19
N SER A 165 24.55 52.22 -22.27
CA SER A 165 24.91 53.09 -23.40
C SER A 165 25.34 52.33 -24.67
N GLY A 166 25.44 51.00 -24.59
CA GLY A 166 25.94 50.14 -25.67
C GLY A 166 27.47 50.15 -25.79
N ALA A 167 28.18 50.69 -24.80
CA ALA A 167 29.65 50.67 -24.72
C ALA A 167 30.14 50.98 -23.30
N GLY A 168 31.30 50.41 -22.95
CA GLY A 168 31.99 50.63 -21.68
C GLY A 168 31.44 49.81 -20.52
N ASP A 169 32.24 49.68 -19.47
CA ASP A 169 31.92 48.86 -18.31
C ASP A 169 31.05 49.64 -17.31
N VAL A 170 30.17 48.95 -16.59
CA VAL A 170 29.34 49.52 -15.50
C VAL A 170 29.79 48.91 -14.18
N SER A 171 30.38 49.71 -13.30
CA SER A 171 30.66 49.30 -11.93
C SER A 171 29.38 49.22 -11.10
N VAL A 172 29.21 48.13 -10.36
CA VAL A 172 28.16 47.94 -9.37
C VAL A 172 28.83 47.68 -8.02
N SER A 173 28.34 48.28 -6.94
CA SER A 173 28.81 47.99 -5.58
C SER A 173 27.71 48.18 -4.56
N TRP A 174 27.78 47.49 -3.44
CA TRP A 174 26.80 47.57 -2.35
C TRP A 174 27.46 47.16 -1.03
N THR A 175 26.88 47.58 0.08
CA THR A 175 27.16 47.02 1.42
C THR A 175 25.99 46.12 1.81
N HIS A 176 26.27 44.95 2.39
CA HIS A 176 25.23 44.00 2.78
C HIS A 176 25.55 43.22 4.05
N PHE A 177 24.54 42.56 4.61
CA PHE A 177 24.69 41.41 5.50
C PHE A 177 23.84 40.24 4.99
N ASN A 178 24.19 39.02 5.40
CA ASN A 178 23.44 37.79 5.17
C ASN A 178 23.37 36.99 6.48
N GLU A 179 22.21 36.46 6.79
CA GLU A 179 21.93 35.56 7.91
C GLU A 179 20.91 34.51 7.44
N THR A 180 21.36 33.56 6.62
CA THR A 180 20.53 32.45 6.06
C THR A 180 21.17 31.11 6.39
N GLU A 181 20.46 29.99 6.27
CA GLU A 181 21.05 28.65 6.46
C GLU A 181 22.22 28.41 5.49
N GLU A 182 23.34 27.92 6.00
CA GLU A 182 24.59 27.69 5.25
C GLU A 182 24.45 26.50 4.28
N GLU A 183 24.61 26.77 2.97
CA GLU A 183 24.49 25.84 1.83
C GLU A 183 23.06 25.42 1.42
N PHE A 184 22.02 25.88 2.12
CA PHE A 184 20.60 25.60 1.78
C PHE A 184 19.83 26.85 1.36
N ASP A 185 20.07 27.96 2.06
CA ASP A 185 19.35 29.22 1.83
C ASP A 185 20.29 30.31 1.31
N TYR A 186 19.78 31.08 0.35
CA TYR A 186 20.60 31.90 -0.53
C TYR A 186 20.09 33.32 -0.68
N THR A 187 20.99 34.29 -0.55
CA THR A 187 20.78 35.65 -1.06
C THR A 187 21.58 35.85 -2.34
N ARG A 188 20.89 36.21 -3.43
CA ARG A 188 21.47 36.38 -4.77
C ARG A 188 21.34 37.82 -5.27
N VAL A 189 22.30 38.23 -6.09
CA VAL A 189 22.34 39.54 -6.75
C VAL A 189 22.43 39.33 -8.26
N TYR A 190 21.37 39.70 -8.97
CA TYR A 190 21.31 39.56 -10.43
C TYR A 190 21.38 40.88 -11.16
N LEU A 191 21.98 40.85 -12.34
CA LEU A 191 21.66 41.75 -13.45
C LEU A 191 20.47 41.16 -14.21
N GLU A 192 19.37 41.89 -14.30
CA GLU A 192 18.19 41.50 -15.10
C GLU A 192 18.04 42.43 -16.32
N LEU A 193 17.99 41.83 -17.51
CA LEU A 193 17.98 42.52 -18.80
C LEU A 193 16.56 42.75 -19.31
N LEU A 194 16.27 43.94 -19.84
CA LEU A 194 14.92 44.32 -20.27
C LEU A 194 14.91 44.66 -21.78
N PRO A 195 13.91 44.19 -22.54
CA PRO A 195 12.66 43.54 -22.11
C PRO A 195 12.72 42.01 -22.04
N SER A 196 13.90 41.40 -22.17
CA SER A 196 14.06 39.93 -22.22
C SER A 196 13.80 39.18 -20.90
N GLU A 197 13.82 39.90 -19.77
CA GLU A 197 13.81 39.39 -18.39
C GLU A 197 14.89 38.30 -18.11
N THR A 198 15.91 38.24 -18.95
CA THR A 198 17.06 37.35 -18.80
C THR A 198 17.92 37.81 -17.63
N ARG A 199 18.29 36.88 -16.75
CA ARG A 199 19.12 37.14 -15.57
C ARG A 199 20.55 36.66 -15.79
N VAL A 200 21.49 37.44 -15.25
CA VAL A 200 22.90 37.08 -15.10
C VAL A 200 23.22 37.20 -13.62
N ASP A 201 23.64 36.10 -13.01
CA ASP A 201 24.08 36.08 -11.62
C ASP A 201 25.40 36.84 -11.46
N LEU A 202 25.46 37.72 -10.46
CA LEU A 202 26.64 38.49 -10.08
C LEU A 202 27.25 37.93 -8.80
N ARG A 203 26.43 37.62 -7.79
CA ARG A 203 26.87 37.12 -6.48
C ARG A 203 25.79 36.27 -5.84
N GLU A 204 26.25 35.23 -5.16
CA GLU A 204 25.48 34.38 -4.27
C GLU A 204 26.11 34.41 -2.87
N TYR A 205 25.27 34.44 -1.85
CA TYR A 205 25.62 34.46 -0.44
C TYR A 205 24.77 33.43 0.32
N THR A 206 25.36 32.85 1.36
CA THR A 206 24.71 31.90 2.27
C THR A 206 25.42 31.96 3.63
N GLY A 207 24.78 31.51 4.71
CA GLY A 207 25.38 31.54 6.05
C GLY A 207 25.50 32.95 6.66
N LEU A 208 26.51 33.16 7.50
CA LEU A 208 26.68 34.38 8.31
C LEU A 208 27.70 35.36 7.69
N ILE A 209 27.23 36.44 7.06
CA ILE A 209 28.08 37.43 6.37
C ILE A 209 27.72 38.86 6.81
N GLY A 210 28.73 39.71 7.02
CA GLY A 210 28.51 41.14 7.36
C GLY A 210 28.01 41.40 8.80
N LEU A 211 27.93 40.37 9.64
CA LEU A 211 27.48 40.45 11.03
C LEU A 211 28.60 40.86 12.01
N ALA A 212 28.22 41.35 13.19
CA ALA A 212 29.16 41.77 14.24
C ALA A 212 29.77 40.57 15.00
N ALA A 213 30.95 40.75 15.61
CA ALA A 213 31.57 39.69 16.44
C ALA A 213 30.84 39.48 17.80
N ASP A 214 30.02 40.44 18.20
CA ASP A 214 29.12 40.45 19.36
C ASP A 214 27.63 40.39 18.95
N HIS A 215 27.37 39.86 17.75
CA HIS A 215 26.04 39.51 17.27
C HIS A 215 25.27 38.66 18.31
N PRO A 216 23.98 38.97 18.60
CA PRO A 216 23.13 39.99 17.98
C PRO A 216 23.01 41.29 18.79
N THR A 217 23.96 41.58 19.69
CA THR A 217 23.85 42.73 20.62
C THR A 217 24.24 44.09 20.01
N SER A 218 24.76 44.07 18.78
CA SER A 218 25.20 45.23 18.00
C SER A 218 24.71 45.07 16.56
N PRO A 219 24.19 46.14 15.90
CA PRO A 219 23.65 46.06 14.55
C PRO A 219 24.72 45.59 13.55
N PRO A 220 24.35 44.96 12.42
CA PRO A 220 25.30 44.48 11.42
C PRO A 220 26.19 45.63 10.92
N PRO A 221 27.53 45.51 10.98
CA PRO A 221 28.43 46.48 10.37
C PRO A 221 28.43 46.41 8.83
N GLY A 222 27.90 45.32 8.27
CA GLY A 222 27.91 45.00 6.85
C GLY A 222 29.30 44.66 6.30
N ILE A 223 29.30 44.21 5.05
CA ILE A 223 30.50 44.10 4.23
C ILE A 223 30.21 44.67 2.83
N SER A 224 31.16 45.42 2.28
CA SER A 224 31.04 45.95 0.92
C SER A 224 31.54 44.95 -0.11
N ASP A 225 30.73 44.68 -1.14
CA ASP A 225 31.10 43.91 -2.33
C ASP A 225 30.87 44.76 -3.60
N SER A 226 31.40 44.30 -4.73
CA SER A 226 31.32 44.98 -6.02
C SER A 226 31.54 44.04 -7.20
N ASP A 227 30.96 44.40 -8.34
CA ASP A 227 31.27 43.79 -9.64
C ASP A 227 31.40 44.83 -10.76
N ILE A 228 31.85 44.38 -11.94
CA ILE A 228 32.04 45.18 -13.14
C ILE A 228 31.31 44.47 -14.29
N LEU A 229 30.14 45.00 -14.65
CA LEU A 229 29.36 44.53 -15.79
C LEU A 229 30.05 44.97 -17.09
N VAL A 230 30.42 44.03 -17.94
CA VAL A 230 31.03 44.27 -19.26
C VAL A 230 29.98 44.20 -20.37
N GLU A 231 30.33 44.69 -21.56
CA GLU A 231 29.43 44.75 -22.74
C GLU A 231 28.77 43.39 -23.08
N ALA A 232 29.43 42.27 -22.76
CA ALA A 232 28.89 40.92 -22.98
C ALA A 232 27.71 40.57 -22.06
N ASP A 233 27.71 41.05 -20.82
CA ASP A 233 26.72 40.68 -19.79
C ASP A 233 25.34 41.27 -20.10
N PHE A 234 25.32 42.39 -20.84
CA PHE A 234 24.10 43.02 -21.33
C PHE A 234 23.48 42.29 -22.53
N GLN A 235 24.17 41.32 -23.14
CA GLN A 235 23.69 40.48 -24.26
C GLN A 235 23.10 41.23 -25.47
N GLY A 236 23.44 42.51 -25.63
CA GLY A 236 22.91 43.41 -26.66
C GLY A 236 21.66 44.21 -26.26
N GLU A 237 21.11 43.99 -25.06
CA GLU A 237 20.03 44.80 -24.51
C GLU A 237 20.50 46.18 -24.06
N THR A 238 19.57 47.15 -24.08
CA THR A 238 19.86 48.55 -23.75
C THR A 238 19.20 49.02 -22.46
N GLN A 239 18.38 48.18 -21.84
CA GLN A 239 17.76 48.44 -20.54
C GLN A 239 18.06 47.28 -19.59
N TYR A 240 18.27 47.59 -18.32
CA TYR A 240 18.60 46.62 -17.29
C TYR A 240 18.20 47.12 -15.91
N ARG A 241 18.17 46.23 -14.92
CA ARG A 241 18.06 46.55 -13.49
C ARG A 241 18.90 45.58 -12.67
N ILE A 242 19.16 45.93 -11.42
CA ILE A 242 19.71 45.00 -10.43
C ILE A 242 18.54 44.44 -9.61
N VAL A 243 18.59 43.15 -9.27
CA VAL A 243 17.62 42.49 -8.40
C VAL A 243 18.38 41.86 -7.24
N PHE A 244 17.96 42.16 -6.02
CA PHE A 244 18.33 41.37 -4.85
C PHE A 244 17.22 40.34 -4.61
N GLU A 245 17.58 39.08 -4.41
CA GLU A 245 16.65 37.97 -4.20
C GLU A 245 17.10 37.16 -2.99
N VAL A 246 16.15 36.75 -2.15
CA VAL A 246 16.36 35.79 -1.07
C VAL A 246 15.49 34.57 -1.39
N THR A 247 16.11 33.38 -1.39
CA THR A 247 15.42 32.10 -1.52
C THR A 247 15.76 31.20 -0.33
N SER A 248 14.76 30.62 0.32
CA SER A 248 14.96 29.52 1.27
C SER A 248 14.36 28.21 0.75
N ASP A 249 14.80 27.10 1.33
CA ASP A 249 14.13 25.81 1.20
C ASP A 249 12.96 25.67 2.20
N GLY A 250 12.28 24.53 2.18
CA GLY A 250 11.16 24.22 3.07
C GLY A 250 11.54 23.49 4.37
N SER A 251 12.81 23.54 4.79
CA SER A 251 13.36 22.70 5.85
C SER A 251 13.51 23.39 7.19
N TRP A 252 14.38 24.41 7.29
CA TRP A 252 14.78 25.06 8.56
C TRP A 252 14.85 26.59 8.44
N SER A 253 14.07 27.31 9.23
CA SER A 253 14.13 28.79 9.27
C SER A 253 13.70 29.36 10.63
N ASP A 254 13.26 30.63 10.68
CA ASP A 254 12.62 31.20 11.86
C ASP A 254 11.16 30.75 12.02
N GLU A 255 10.54 30.26 10.94
CA GLU A 255 9.14 29.79 10.90
C GLU A 255 8.92 28.56 11.78
N ASP A 256 9.84 27.61 11.72
CA ASP A 256 9.88 26.37 12.52
C ASP A 256 10.85 26.44 13.72
N GLY A 257 11.65 27.52 13.80
CA GLY A 257 12.63 27.73 14.87
C GLY A 257 13.82 26.77 14.86
N PHE A 258 14.06 26.02 13.77
CA PHE A 258 15.25 25.18 13.61
C PHE A 258 16.48 25.98 13.14
N TYR A 259 16.30 27.07 12.38
CA TYR A 259 17.35 28.02 12.05
C TYR A 259 16.98 29.46 12.42
N THR A 260 17.11 29.79 13.71
CA THR A 260 16.76 31.12 14.22
C THR A 260 17.80 32.18 13.83
N THR A 261 17.38 33.21 13.11
CA THR A 261 18.16 34.41 12.84
C THR A 261 17.97 35.46 13.93
N SER A 262 18.70 36.57 13.84
CA SER A 262 18.47 37.76 14.67
C SER A 262 18.01 38.97 13.87
N TYR A 263 18.37 39.03 12.58
CA TYR A 263 18.05 40.13 11.70
C TYR A 263 17.25 39.74 10.45
N GLY A 264 16.76 38.50 10.35
CA GLY A 264 16.19 37.98 9.10
C GLY A 264 17.27 37.79 8.00
N ALA A 265 16.84 37.26 6.87
CA ALA A 265 17.74 36.71 5.85
C ALA A 265 18.86 37.66 5.36
N ALA A 266 18.55 38.93 5.06
CA ALA A 266 19.52 39.83 4.44
C ALA A 266 19.17 41.32 4.57
N GLY A 267 20.18 42.17 4.34
CA GLY A 267 19.97 43.61 4.14
C GLY A 267 21.05 44.24 3.28
N PHE A 268 20.71 45.35 2.62
CA PHE A 268 21.50 46.01 1.59
C PHE A 268 21.50 47.54 1.76
N ASP A 269 22.61 48.18 1.45
CA ASP A 269 22.83 49.62 1.62
C ASP A 269 23.97 50.14 0.73
N GLU A 270 24.12 51.46 0.61
CA GLU A 270 25.19 52.16 -0.14
C GLU A 270 25.40 51.60 -1.56
N VAL A 271 24.28 51.28 -2.24
CA VAL A 271 24.27 50.64 -3.56
C VAL A 271 24.62 51.67 -4.62
N GLN A 272 25.71 51.45 -5.37
CA GLN A 272 26.06 52.24 -6.55
C GLN A 272 25.94 51.43 -7.83
N ILE A 273 25.31 52.01 -8.85
CA ILE A 273 25.21 51.44 -10.19
C ILE A 273 25.64 52.50 -11.21
N GLY A 274 26.91 52.44 -11.61
CA GLY A 274 27.56 53.42 -12.48
C GLY A 274 27.62 54.82 -11.86
N ALA A 275 26.66 55.68 -12.19
CA ALA A 275 26.55 57.04 -11.66
C ALA A 275 25.33 57.25 -10.75
N ASN A 276 24.54 56.20 -10.51
CA ASN A 276 23.39 56.20 -9.60
C ASN A 276 23.84 55.67 -8.23
N SER A 277 23.27 56.20 -7.15
CA SER A 277 23.57 55.81 -5.77
C SER A 277 22.26 55.70 -5.00
N TYR A 278 22.15 54.67 -4.16
CA TYR A 278 20.98 54.38 -3.33
C TYR A 278 21.47 54.05 -1.91
N ASP A 279 21.14 54.90 -0.95
CA ASP A 279 21.53 54.82 0.46
C ASP A 279 20.35 54.48 1.39
N PHE A 280 19.15 54.28 0.81
CA PHE A 280 17.91 53.93 1.51
C PHE A 280 17.56 54.76 2.76
N ASP A 281 18.14 55.96 2.89
CA ASP A 281 18.00 56.84 4.06
C ASP A 281 16.57 57.37 4.25
N ALA A 282 15.87 57.59 3.13
CA ALA A 282 14.59 58.30 3.09
C ALA A 282 13.39 57.41 2.70
N ASP A 283 13.60 56.50 1.75
CA ASP A 283 12.66 55.52 1.23
C ASP A 283 13.43 54.43 0.46
N LEU A 284 12.74 53.55 -0.29
CA LEU A 284 13.36 52.57 -1.19
C LEU A 284 13.95 53.19 -2.48
N GLN A 285 13.89 54.50 -2.68
CA GLN A 285 14.57 55.23 -3.77
C GLN A 285 14.30 54.72 -5.19
N GLY A 286 13.11 54.16 -5.42
CA GLY A 286 12.68 53.60 -6.69
C GLY A 286 12.91 52.09 -6.85
N TRP A 287 13.48 51.42 -5.84
CA TRP A 287 13.40 49.97 -5.71
C TRP A 287 11.99 49.54 -5.28
N THR A 288 11.56 48.38 -5.76
CA THR A 288 10.19 47.86 -5.58
C THR A 288 10.26 46.49 -4.90
N PRO A 289 9.60 46.31 -3.74
CA PRO A 289 9.37 44.99 -3.16
C PRO A 289 8.55 44.10 -4.10
N ASP A 290 8.97 42.86 -4.24
CA ASP A 290 8.35 41.89 -5.14
C ASP A 290 8.55 40.46 -4.58
N VAL A 291 7.85 39.49 -5.15
CA VAL A 291 8.06 38.07 -4.87
C VAL A 291 8.49 37.35 -6.14
N CYS A 292 8.95 36.11 -6.03
CA CYS A 292 9.09 35.27 -7.21
C CYS A 292 7.71 34.91 -7.79
N PRO A 293 7.55 34.91 -9.12
CA PRO A 293 6.37 34.36 -9.76
C PRO A 293 6.17 32.89 -9.31
N PRO A 294 4.93 32.49 -8.98
CA PRO A 294 4.60 31.09 -8.74
C PRO A 294 4.95 30.23 -9.95
N VAL A 295 5.44 29.02 -9.71
CA VAL A 295 5.77 28.06 -10.78
C VAL A 295 4.49 27.54 -11.44
N GLY A 296 3.44 27.32 -10.64
CA GLY A 296 2.11 26.87 -11.05
C GLY A 296 1.67 25.59 -10.33
N THR A 297 0.36 25.41 -10.17
CA THR A 297 -0.22 24.22 -9.51
C THR A 297 -0.23 22.96 -10.39
N PHE A 298 -0.36 23.11 -11.71
CA PHE A 298 -0.43 22.02 -12.71
C PHE A 298 -1.37 20.84 -12.39
N LEU A 299 -2.32 21.02 -11.48
CA LEU A 299 -3.32 20.01 -11.16
C LEU A 299 -4.38 19.96 -12.25
N GLY A 300 -4.62 18.76 -12.78
CA GLY A 300 -5.62 18.51 -13.80
C GLY A 300 -6.28 17.14 -13.62
N VAL A 301 -7.22 16.85 -14.50
CA VAL A 301 -7.87 15.54 -14.62
C VAL A 301 -8.01 15.22 -16.09
N GLU A 302 -7.58 14.03 -16.50
CA GLU A 302 -7.48 13.62 -17.90
C GLU A 302 -7.77 12.12 -18.02
N ALA A 303 -8.21 11.68 -19.19
CA ALA A 303 -8.51 10.27 -19.41
C ALA A 303 -7.23 9.42 -19.41
N LEU A 304 -7.24 8.26 -18.76
CA LEU A 304 -6.10 7.32 -18.77
C LEU A 304 -5.67 6.97 -20.21
N SER A 305 -6.65 6.88 -21.12
CA SER A 305 -6.44 6.65 -22.56
C SER A 305 -5.66 7.74 -23.32
N SER A 306 -5.42 8.90 -22.70
CA SER A 306 -4.58 9.97 -23.23
C SER A 306 -3.09 9.72 -22.97
N TYR A 307 -2.75 8.76 -22.09
CA TYR A 307 -1.40 8.38 -21.71
C TYR A 307 -0.94 7.07 -22.37
N VAL A 308 0.38 6.87 -22.41
CA VAL A 308 0.98 5.56 -22.72
C VAL A 308 1.49 4.99 -21.40
N ILE A 309 0.78 4.00 -20.88
CA ILE A 309 1.10 3.30 -19.65
C ILE A 309 1.84 2.02 -20.03
N GLU A 310 3.07 1.87 -19.54
CA GLU A 310 3.82 0.61 -19.64
C GLU A 310 3.42 -0.24 -18.42
N ASP A 311 2.87 -1.44 -18.66
CA ASP A 311 2.42 -2.37 -17.62
C ASP A 311 1.35 -1.80 -16.65
N ALA A 312 0.13 -1.61 -17.16
CA ALA A 312 -1.00 -1.05 -16.41
C ALA A 312 -1.63 -2.01 -15.36
N CYS A 313 -0.88 -3.01 -14.88
CA CYS A 313 -1.47 -4.21 -14.27
C CYS A 313 -1.26 -4.42 -12.79
N GLU A 314 -0.24 -3.80 -12.21
CA GLU A 314 -0.03 -3.81 -10.75
C GLU A 314 -0.90 -2.76 -10.02
N CYS A 315 -1.63 -1.91 -10.74
CA CYS A 315 -2.53 -0.88 -10.18
C CYS A 315 -3.79 -0.67 -11.02
N LYS A 316 -4.90 -0.33 -10.37
CA LYS A 316 -6.25 -0.37 -10.97
C LYS A 316 -6.72 0.96 -11.59
N LEU A 317 -5.80 1.73 -12.17
CA LEU A 317 -6.16 2.98 -12.84
C LEU A 317 -7.20 2.70 -13.94
N ASP A 318 -8.32 3.42 -13.95
CA ASP A 318 -9.33 3.33 -15.01
C ASP A 318 -9.97 4.70 -15.28
N GLY A 319 -10.56 4.89 -16.46
CA GLY A 319 -11.33 6.09 -16.79
C GLY A 319 -10.50 7.38 -16.80
N MET A 320 -10.49 8.09 -15.67
CA MET A 320 -9.92 9.42 -15.49
C MET A 320 -8.93 9.41 -14.32
N VAL A 321 -7.78 10.07 -14.50
CA VAL A 321 -6.71 10.15 -13.49
C VAL A 321 -6.43 11.60 -13.10
N LEU A 322 -5.95 11.80 -11.87
CA LEU A 322 -5.43 13.08 -11.41
C LEU A 322 -4.01 13.28 -11.98
N GLU A 323 -3.81 14.33 -12.77
CA GLU A 323 -2.51 14.73 -13.34
C GLU A 323 -1.93 15.92 -12.55
N MET A 324 -0.60 15.97 -12.49
CA MET A 324 0.16 16.97 -11.71
C MET A 324 1.29 17.62 -12.52
N HIS A 325 1.22 17.60 -13.86
CA HIS A 325 2.32 17.99 -14.75
C HIS A 325 1.90 19.08 -15.77
N ALA A 326 2.90 19.82 -16.27
CA ALA A 326 2.73 20.74 -17.39
C ALA A 326 2.70 20.00 -18.75
N GLY A 327 2.36 20.72 -19.82
CA GLY A 327 2.32 20.17 -21.19
C GLY A 327 0.98 19.49 -21.55
N THR A 328 1.05 18.51 -22.45
CA THR A 328 -0.05 17.62 -22.86
C THR A 328 0.30 16.18 -22.52
N PRO A 329 -0.66 15.26 -22.32
CA PRO A 329 -0.41 13.90 -21.80
C PRO A 329 0.76 13.14 -22.42
N GLY A 330 0.92 13.16 -23.75
CA GLY A 330 2.04 12.50 -24.45
C GLY A 330 3.40 13.23 -24.42
N ASP A 331 3.42 14.49 -23.98
CA ASP A 331 4.61 15.36 -23.87
C ASP A 331 4.66 16.01 -22.46
N GLY A 332 4.13 15.32 -21.44
CA GLY A 332 4.01 15.87 -20.09
C GLY A 332 5.35 16.03 -19.41
N TYR A 333 5.51 17.10 -18.61
CA TYR A 333 6.74 17.40 -17.88
C TYR A 333 6.45 18.22 -16.61
N HIS A 334 7.27 18.07 -15.58
CA HIS A 334 7.29 18.93 -14.41
C HIS A 334 8.26 20.09 -14.61
N PRO A 335 7.82 21.37 -14.51
CA PRO A 335 8.73 22.52 -14.52
C PRO A 335 9.71 22.49 -13.35
N TYR A 336 10.88 23.09 -13.54
CA TYR A 336 11.88 23.21 -12.47
C TYR A 336 11.35 24.05 -11.31
N GLY A 337 11.48 23.54 -10.09
CA GLY A 337 10.97 24.18 -8.88
C GLY A 337 9.47 23.98 -8.64
N GLN A 338 8.75 23.18 -9.44
CA GLN A 338 7.33 22.91 -9.17
C GLN A 338 7.18 22.20 -7.83
N HIS A 339 6.50 22.84 -6.87
CA HIS A 339 6.16 22.27 -5.56
C HIS A 339 4.68 22.50 -5.28
N ILE A 340 3.93 21.40 -5.17
CA ILE A 340 2.47 21.46 -5.13
C ILE A 340 1.90 20.52 -4.06
N TYR A 341 0.78 20.94 -3.46
CA TYR A 341 -0.09 20.08 -2.66
C TYR A 341 -1.38 19.84 -3.43
N ALA A 342 -1.64 18.60 -3.84
CA ALA A 342 -2.97 18.17 -4.27
C ALA A 342 -3.77 17.74 -3.04
N ILE A 343 -4.87 18.44 -2.75
CA ILE A 343 -5.58 18.35 -1.47
C ILE A 343 -6.99 17.81 -1.71
N SER A 344 -7.37 16.76 -0.98
CA SER A 344 -8.71 16.18 -1.06
C SER A 344 -9.78 17.07 -0.41
N PRO A 345 -11.06 16.88 -0.75
CA PRO A 345 -12.17 17.32 0.11
C PRO A 345 -11.99 16.86 1.56
N PRO A 346 -12.51 17.61 2.55
CA PRO A 346 -12.46 17.22 3.96
C PRO A 346 -13.37 16.02 4.25
N VAL A 347 -12.89 15.13 5.11
CA VAL A 347 -13.70 14.14 5.84
C VAL A 347 -14.19 14.77 7.13
N ASP A 348 -15.49 14.68 7.43
CA ASP A 348 -16.06 15.10 8.72
C ASP A 348 -15.95 13.97 9.75
N MET A 349 -14.95 14.05 10.62
CA MET A 349 -14.68 13.01 11.62
C MET A 349 -15.67 13.05 12.79
N LEU A 350 -16.32 14.19 13.06
CA LEU A 350 -17.30 14.29 14.15
C LEU A 350 -18.64 13.63 13.79
N ASN A 351 -19.10 13.83 12.56
CA ASN A 351 -20.42 13.39 12.13
C ASN A 351 -20.38 12.06 11.37
N ASP A 352 -19.37 11.84 10.53
CA ASP A 352 -19.37 10.75 9.55
C ASP A 352 -18.41 9.59 9.92
N VAL A 353 -17.43 9.78 10.81
CA VAL A 353 -16.66 8.68 11.43
C VAL A 353 -17.36 8.24 12.73
N PRO A 354 -18.05 7.09 12.76
CA PRO A 354 -18.89 6.76 13.90
C PRO A 354 -18.07 6.50 15.17
N SER A 355 -18.54 7.04 16.30
CA SER A 355 -18.14 6.59 17.64
C SER A 355 -18.44 5.09 17.90
N THR A 356 -19.13 4.43 16.97
CA THR A 356 -19.45 3.00 16.96
C THR A 356 -18.59 2.17 16.01
N LEU A 357 -17.51 2.71 15.42
CA LEU A 357 -16.45 1.84 14.86
C LEU A 357 -16.02 0.86 15.97
N PRO A 358 -16.07 -0.46 15.75
CA PRO A 358 -15.82 -1.44 16.80
C PRO A 358 -14.33 -1.47 17.19
N GLY A 359 -14.06 -1.55 18.49
CA GLY A 359 -12.71 -1.58 19.04
C GLY A 359 -12.09 -0.19 19.24
N GLY A 360 -10.92 -0.16 19.88
CA GLY A 360 -9.94 0.91 19.80
C GLY A 360 -10.22 2.28 20.45
N SER A 361 -9.30 2.69 21.33
CA SER A 361 -9.15 4.08 21.73
C SER A 361 -8.39 4.95 20.71
N LEU A 362 -7.48 4.35 19.92
CA LEU A 362 -6.68 5.06 18.92
C LEU A 362 -7.37 5.06 17.54
N LEU A 363 -7.19 6.15 16.80
CA LEU A 363 -7.69 6.28 15.43
C LEU A 363 -6.52 6.20 14.45
N ASP A 364 -6.52 5.15 13.65
CA ASP A 364 -5.52 4.89 12.63
C ASP A 364 -6.04 5.37 11.28
N ILE A 365 -5.41 6.41 10.73
CA ILE A 365 -5.78 7.02 9.46
C ILE A 365 -4.80 6.49 8.42
N HIS A 366 -5.31 5.81 7.40
CA HIS A 366 -4.53 5.42 6.23
C HIS A 366 -5.18 5.98 4.96
N VAL A 367 -4.39 6.08 3.90
CA VAL A 367 -4.86 6.46 2.57
C VAL A 367 -4.42 5.40 1.59
N ASP A 368 -5.37 4.93 0.79
CA ASP A 368 -5.15 3.98 -0.31
C ASP A 368 -5.28 4.74 -1.63
N TRP A 369 -4.42 4.46 -2.61
CA TRP A 369 -4.53 4.98 -3.97
C TRP A 369 -3.80 4.09 -4.98
N ASP A 370 -4.24 4.09 -6.23
CA ASP A 370 -3.50 3.52 -7.34
C ASP A 370 -2.63 4.62 -7.99
N GLN A 371 -1.41 4.26 -8.42
CA GLN A 371 -0.44 5.21 -8.97
C GLN A 371 0.35 4.60 -10.13
N TYR A 372 0.48 5.33 -11.23
CA TYR A 372 1.49 5.04 -12.24
C TYR A 372 2.61 6.08 -12.18
N SER A 373 3.84 5.59 -12.14
CA SER A 373 5.01 6.40 -11.81
C SER A 373 6.29 5.90 -12.46
N GLN A 374 7.00 6.81 -13.14
CA GLN A 374 8.37 6.65 -13.59
C GLN A 374 9.16 7.86 -13.10
N MET A 375 9.61 7.81 -11.86
CA MET A 375 10.32 8.92 -11.20
C MET A 375 11.77 8.51 -10.87
N PRO A 376 12.70 8.61 -11.84
CA PRO A 376 14.12 8.43 -11.58
C PRO A 376 14.61 9.53 -10.66
N ARG A 377 15.43 9.19 -9.66
CA ARG A 377 16.07 10.19 -8.79
C ARG A 377 16.73 11.32 -9.59
N ALA A 378 17.38 10.98 -10.70
CA ALA A 378 18.08 11.93 -11.57
C ALA A 378 17.17 13.01 -12.21
N ASN A 379 15.86 12.80 -12.27
CA ASN A 379 14.90 13.77 -12.81
C ASN A 379 14.51 14.85 -11.79
N GLY A 380 14.81 14.67 -10.50
CA GLY A 380 14.49 15.64 -9.45
C GLY A 380 13.02 15.65 -9.01
N VAL A 381 12.17 14.74 -9.51
CA VAL A 381 10.73 14.65 -9.17
C VAL A 381 10.51 13.62 -8.08
N PHE A 382 9.86 14.04 -7.00
CA PHE A 382 9.54 13.22 -5.83
C PHE A 382 8.14 13.54 -5.33
N TYR A 383 7.58 12.64 -4.51
CA TYR A 383 6.29 12.85 -3.84
C TYR A 383 6.31 12.38 -2.38
N ARG A 384 5.36 12.85 -1.57
CA ARG A 384 5.05 12.23 -0.27
C ARG A 384 3.56 12.36 0.10
N PRO A 385 2.96 11.34 0.73
CA PRO A 385 1.60 11.42 1.27
C PRO A 385 1.61 12.17 2.62
N GLY A 386 0.58 12.97 2.88
CA GLY A 386 0.41 13.75 4.10
C GLY A 386 -1.05 14.04 4.43
N ALA A 387 -1.29 14.87 5.44
CA ALA A 387 -2.62 15.31 5.84
C ALA A 387 -2.65 16.78 6.24
N LEU A 388 -3.83 17.40 6.13
CA LEU A 388 -4.19 18.59 6.90
C LEU A 388 -5.30 18.18 7.87
N TYR A 389 -5.33 18.76 9.07
CA TYR A 389 -6.42 18.54 10.03
C TYR A 389 -6.98 19.85 10.55
N PHE A 390 -8.23 19.79 11.01
CA PHE A 390 -8.93 20.89 11.66
C PHE A 390 -9.67 20.35 12.89
N PRO A 391 -9.73 21.08 14.02
CA PRO A 391 -9.07 22.35 14.28
C PRO A 391 -7.59 22.19 14.63
N TYR A 392 -6.72 22.95 13.98
CA TYR A 392 -5.42 23.31 14.53
C TYR A 392 -5.56 24.62 15.30
N THR A 393 -5.01 24.69 16.51
CA THR A 393 -4.94 25.94 17.27
C THR A 393 -3.50 26.42 17.25
N CYS A 394 -3.26 27.55 16.59
CA CYS A 394 -1.96 28.20 16.57
C CYS A 394 -1.50 28.50 18.00
N GLU A 395 -0.34 27.97 18.43
CA GLU A 395 0.16 28.19 19.80
C GLU A 395 0.45 29.67 20.10
N VAL A 396 0.72 30.44 19.05
CA VAL A 396 1.24 31.81 19.11
C VAL A 396 0.12 32.87 19.13
N THR A 397 -0.94 32.68 18.35
CA THR A 397 -2.11 33.58 18.28
C THR A 397 -3.30 33.07 19.09
N GLY A 398 -3.44 31.75 19.25
CA GLY A 398 -4.65 31.09 19.73
C GLY A 398 -5.78 31.05 18.70
N GLU A 399 -5.51 31.38 17.44
CA GLU A 399 -6.47 31.26 16.34
C GLU A 399 -6.67 29.80 15.92
N VAL A 400 -7.87 29.48 15.42
CA VAL A 400 -8.26 28.14 15.02
C VAL A 400 -8.38 28.09 13.50
N VAL A 401 -7.49 27.32 12.87
CA VAL A 401 -7.32 27.20 11.41
C VAL A 401 -7.14 25.72 11.03
N TRP A 402 -6.90 25.44 9.75
CA TRP A 402 -6.32 24.14 9.34
C TRP A 402 -4.85 24.08 9.77
N SER A 403 -4.36 22.88 10.09
CA SER A 403 -2.93 22.65 10.27
C SER A 403 -2.19 22.87 8.96
N ASP A 404 -0.88 23.10 9.05
CA ASP A 404 0.03 22.83 7.95
C ASP A 404 0.08 21.33 7.62
N ARG A 405 0.85 20.97 6.59
CA ARG A 405 0.95 19.60 6.09
C ARG A 405 1.70 18.70 7.09
N VAL A 406 0.94 17.88 7.82
CA VAL A 406 1.47 16.84 8.71
C VAL A 406 1.56 15.48 8.00
N GLY A 407 2.11 14.47 8.66
CA GLY A 407 2.37 13.15 8.08
C GLY A 407 3.85 12.90 7.77
N GLN A 408 4.13 11.95 6.88
CA GLN A 408 5.47 11.41 6.64
C GLN A 408 6.48 12.49 6.17
N SER A 409 7.62 12.63 6.83
CA SER A 409 8.68 13.59 6.41
C SER A 409 9.38 13.21 5.10
N THR A 410 9.62 11.91 4.89
CA THR A 410 10.44 11.37 3.79
C THR A 410 9.75 11.46 2.43
N TYR A 411 10.48 11.96 1.42
CA TYR A 411 10.08 11.95 0.01
C TYR A 411 10.43 10.63 -0.70
N PHE A 412 9.56 10.19 -1.61
CA PHE A 412 9.70 8.99 -2.42
C PHE A 412 10.07 9.30 -3.87
N PHE A 413 10.87 8.43 -4.47
CA PHE A 413 11.09 8.29 -5.91
C PHE A 413 10.90 6.81 -6.29
N VAL A 414 10.52 6.52 -7.53
CA VAL A 414 10.06 5.18 -7.93
C VAL A 414 11.07 4.41 -8.78
N GLY A 415 12.01 5.09 -9.46
CA GLY A 415 13.10 4.46 -10.21
C GLY A 415 13.12 4.82 -11.69
N GLU A 416 14.03 4.19 -12.44
CA GLU A 416 14.19 4.42 -13.88
C GLU A 416 13.10 3.75 -14.72
N ASP A 417 12.64 2.57 -14.29
CA ASP A 417 11.56 1.82 -14.93
C ASP A 417 10.19 2.35 -14.47
N PRO A 418 9.18 2.38 -15.35
CA PRO A 418 7.81 2.70 -14.96
C PRO A 418 7.22 1.61 -14.08
N VAL A 419 6.49 2.01 -13.04
CA VAL A 419 5.82 1.12 -12.09
C VAL A 419 4.38 1.60 -11.86
N CYS A 420 3.44 0.69 -12.07
CA CYS A 420 2.06 0.78 -11.60
C CYS A 420 2.04 0.23 -10.17
N SER A 421 1.42 0.90 -9.20
CA SER A 421 1.35 0.38 -7.82
C SER A 421 0.07 0.74 -7.08
N ALA A 422 -0.55 -0.24 -6.43
CA ALA A 422 -1.55 -0.02 -5.40
C ALA A 422 -0.86 0.34 -4.09
N ASN A 423 -0.93 1.62 -3.72
CA ASN A 423 -0.24 2.20 -2.57
C ASN A 423 -1.15 2.30 -1.35
N ARG A 424 -0.53 2.18 -0.16
CA ARG A 424 -1.13 2.47 1.13
C ARG A 424 -0.13 3.24 1.98
N ALA A 425 -0.52 4.39 2.50
CA ALA A 425 0.24 5.14 3.49
C ALA A 425 -0.55 5.23 4.79
N ASN A 426 0.12 4.99 5.92
CA ASN A 426 -0.44 5.24 7.24
C ASN A 426 -0.04 6.66 7.67
N LEU A 427 -1.04 7.53 7.88
CA LEU A 427 -0.88 8.93 8.26
C LEU A 427 -0.79 9.11 9.78
N SER A 428 -1.32 8.16 10.57
CA SER A 428 -1.21 8.12 12.05
C SER A 428 0.13 7.55 12.56
N ALA A 429 0.89 6.83 11.71
CA ALA A 429 2.19 6.22 12.05
C ALA A 429 3.38 7.07 11.55
N THR A 430 3.27 8.39 11.66
CA THR A 430 4.21 9.37 11.08
C THR A 430 4.91 10.20 12.16
N ASP A 431 5.88 11.03 11.76
CA ASP A 431 6.66 11.88 12.69
C ASP A 431 5.77 12.90 13.41
N VAL A 432 4.75 13.41 12.71
CA VAL A 432 3.70 14.29 13.23
C VAL A 432 2.35 13.71 12.82
N PRO A 433 1.71 12.87 13.66
CA PRO A 433 0.44 12.25 13.35
C PRO A 433 -0.73 13.22 13.51
N VAL A 434 -1.82 12.97 12.78
CA VAL A 434 -3.10 13.67 13.01
C VAL A 434 -3.57 13.43 14.46
N PRO A 435 -3.92 14.47 15.22
CA PRO A 435 -4.32 14.30 16.62
C PRO A 435 -5.74 13.71 16.72
N SER A 436 -5.98 12.93 17.78
CA SER A 436 -7.23 12.17 17.97
C SER A 436 -8.48 13.03 18.22
N ASP A 437 -8.31 14.32 18.47
CA ASP A 437 -9.37 15.32 18.65
C ASP A 437 -9.59 16.21 17.41
N ALA A 438 -8.96 15.90 16.27
CA ALA A 438 -9.32 16.47 14.99
C ALA A 438 -10.81 16.23 14.67
N GLU A 439 -11.49 17.30 14.24
CA GLU A 439 -12.88 17.27 13.80
C GLU A 439 -12.99 16.98 12.29
N GLN A 440 -11.96 17.32 11.52
CA GLN A 440 -11.89 17.08 10.07
C GLN A 440 -10.45 16.77 9.62
N VAL A 441 -10.32 15.98 8.55
CA VAL A 441 -9.04 15.63 7.90
C VAL A 441 -9.16 15.74 6.39
N ARG A 442 -8.08 16.20 5.74
CA ARG A 442 -7.87 16.16 4.29
C ARG A 442 -6.60 15.37 4.00
N PHE A 443 -6.59 14.61 2.92
CA PHE A 443 -5.37 14.00 2.39
C PHE A 443 -4.61 15.02 1.54
N VAL A 444 -3.29 14.98 1.64
CA VAL A 444 -2.37 15.73 0.78
C VAL A 444 -1.50 14.76 0.01
N PHE A 445 -1.56 14.82 -1.32
CA PHE A 445 -0.52 14.28 -2.19
C PHE A 445 0.41 15.43 -2.56
N GLU A 446 1.59 15.45 -1.98
CA GLU A 446 2.59 16.49 -2.21
C GLU A 446 3.60 16.03 -3.26
N LEU A 447 3.90 16.89 -4.23
CA LEU A 447 4.87 16.67 -5.29
C LEU A 447 5.86 17.81 -5.36
N TYR A 448 7.15 17.50 -5.47
CA TYR A 448 8.23 18.48 -5.62
C TYR A 448 9.22 18.05 -6.72
N ALA A 449 9.43 18.92 -7.70
CA ALA A 449 10.35 18.76 -8.83
C ALA A 449 11.53 19.75 -8.75
N SER A 450 12.52 19.48 -7.90
CA SER A 450 13.71 20.33 -7.72
C SER A 450 14.96 19.50 -7.42
N CYS A 451 15.98 19.57 -8.27
CA CYS A 451 17.23 18.85 -8.00
C CYS A 451 18.01 19.43 -6.83
N ASP A 452 17.98 20.76 -6.66
CA ASP A 452 18.69 21.46 -5.59
C ASP A 452 18.09 21.10 -4.22
N ALA A 453 16.76 21.10 -4.08
CA ALA A 453 16.07 20.77 -2.84
C ALA A 453 16.34 19.32 -2.35
N PHE A 454 16.71 18.41 -3.24
CA PHE A 454 17.08 17.03 -2.91
C PHE A 454 18.59 16.77 -2.93
N GLY A 455 19.40 17.83 -2.96
CA GLY A 455 20.86 17.76 -2.93
C GLY A 455 21.46 16.94 -4.08
N ILE A 456 20.81 16.95 -5.25
CA ILE A 456 21.23 16.17 -6.42
C ILE A 456 22.29 16.98 -7.18
N PRO A 457 23.54 16.50 -7.31
CA PRO A 457 24.59 17.23 -8.01
C PRO A 457 24.18 17.62 -9.44
N PRO A 458 24.55 18.81 -9.96
CA PRO A 458 24.19 19.24 -11.31
C PRO A 458 24.73 18.35 -12.45
N ASP A 459 25.72 17.49 -12.20
CA ASP A 459 26.20 16.48 -13.16
C ASP A 459 25.41 15.16 -13.12
N GLN A 460 24.48 15.02 -12.17
CA GLN A 460 23.57 13.88 -11.98
C GLN A 460 22.09 14.26 -12.19
N CYS A 461 21.75 15.54 -12.04
CA CYS A 461 20.44 16.06 -12.42
C CYS A 461 20.29 16.11 -13.95
N THR A 462 19.28 15.43 -14.50
CA THR A 462 18.95 15.51 -15.94
C THR A 462 18.08 16.73 -16.25
N GLY A 463 17.23 17.16 -15.30
CA GLY A 463 16.12 18.08 -15.53
C GLY A 463 15.08 17.59 -16.56
N MET A 464 15.18 16.32 -17.01
CA MET A 464 14.30 15.74 -18.02
C MET A 464 13.17 14.98 -17.34
N THR A 465 12.15 15.72 -16.91
CA THR A 465 10.95 15.20 -16.26
C THR A 465 9.96 14.61 -17.29
N ASN A 466 8.96 13.87 -16.82
CA ASN A 466 7.90 13.26 -17.64
C ASN A 466 6.51 13.64 -17.07
N PHE A 467 5.45 12.95 -17.51
CA PHE A 467 4.08 13.18 -17.04
C PHE A 467 3.75 12.55 -15.68
N THR A 468 4.67 11.81 -15.07
CA THR A 468 4.37 10.98 -13.91
C THR A 468 4.80 11.66 -12.60
N PRO A 469 4.02 11.54 -11.51
CA PRO A 469 2.97 10.54 -11.27
C PRO A 469 1.57 10.98 -11.73
N ILE A 470 0.75 9.98 -12.06
CA ILE A 470 -0.71 10.08 -12.13
C ILE A 470 -1.33 9.13 -11.10
N ILE A 471 -2.45 9.52 -10.49
CA ILE A 471 -3.13 8.73 -9.45
C ILE A 471 -4.63 8.57 -9.69
N ASP A 472 -5.20 7.48 -9.16
CA ASP A 472 -6.62 7.12 -9.22
C ASP A 472 -7.04 6.35 -7.94
N ASN A 473 -8.33 6.04 -7.81
CA ASN A 473 -8.94 5.22 -6.76
C ASN A 473 -8.64 5.68 -5.33
N VAL A 474 -8.38 6.98 -5.12
CA VAL A 474 -7.96 7.50 -3.82
C VAL A 474 -9.06 7.31 -2.78
N ARG A 475 -8.69 6.89 -1.57
CA ARG A 475 -9.58 6.73 -0.41
C ARG A 475 -8.86 7.09 0.88
N ILE A 476 -9.49 7.88 1.75
CA ILE A 476 -9.03 8.05 3.14
C ILE A 476 -9.80 7.08 4.02
N CYS A 477 -9.11 6.24 4.77
CA CYS A 477 -9.68 5.17 5.58
C CYS A 477 -9.30 5.32 7.05
N PHE A 478 -10.29 5.11 7.92
CA PHE A 478 -10.19 5.25 9.37
C PHE A 478 -10.46 3.90 10.01
N THR A 479 -9.50 3.38 10.77
CA THR A 479 -9.63 2.15 11.55
C THR A 479 -9.46 2.48 13.02
N ARG A 480 -10.28 1.91 13.90
CA ARG A 480 -10.05 2.04 15.36
C ARG A 480 -9.13 0.95 15.84
N ASN A 481 -7.84 1.28 15.98
CA ASN A 481 -6.87 0.35 16.56
C ASN A 481 -6.98 0.35 18.09
N PRO A 482 -6.93 -0.83 18.75
CA PRO A 482 -6.70 -0.91 20.19
C PRO A 482 -5.37 -0.24 20.56
N ASP A 483 -5.31 0.42 21.73
CA ASP A 483 -4.05 0.80 22.39
C ASP A 483 -3.34 -0.46 22.90
N ALA A 484 -2.88 -1.24 21.93
CA ALA A 484 -2.27 -2.52 22.08
C ALA A 484 -1.27 -2.72 20.93
N PRO A 485 -0.18 -3.46 21.16
CA PRO A 485 0.85 -3.63 20.16
C PRO A 485 0.37 -4.58 19.08
N SER A 486 0.32 -4.11 17.83
CA SER A 486 0.05 -4.97 16.67
C SER A 486 1.05 -6.13 16.61
N ILE A 487 0.54 -7.32 16.30
CA ILE A 487 1.33 -8.55 16.17
C ILE A 487 1.03 -9.24 14.85
N ALA A 488 2.01 -9.99 14.35
CA ALA A 488 1.88 -10.89 13.22
C ALA A 488 2.45 -12.26 13.60
N VAL A 489 1.96 -13.32 12.95
CA VAL A 489 2.70 -14.59 12.92
C VAL A 489 3.79 -14.45 11.86
N ASP A 490 5.03 -14.77 12.24
CA ASP A 490 6.19 -14.81 11.34
C ASP A 490 5.98 -15.90 10.27
N ASN A 491 6.33 -15.65 9.00
CA ASN A 491 6.17 -16.65 7.94
C ASN A 491 6.74 -18.02 8.33
N GLY A 492 5.91 -19.04 8.17
CA GLY A 492 6.14 -20.44 8.47
C GLY A 492 5.99 -20.82 9.95
N LEU A 493 5.45 -19.94 10.80
CA LEU A 493 5.32 -20.16 12.25
C LEU A 493 3.85 -20.23 12.72
N ARG A 494 2.91 -20.53 11.82
CA ARG A 494 1.55 -20.99 12.15
C ARG A 494 1.53 -22.50 12.37
N PHE A 495 0.63 -22.97 13.23
CA PHE A 495 0.32 -24.40 13.31
C PHE A 495 -0.16 -24.91 11.96
N GLN A 496 0.24 -26.12 11.61
CA GLN A 496 -0.09 -26.77 10.34
C GLN A 496 -0.98 -28.00 10.59
N ASP A 497 -1.88 -28.30 9.65
CA ASP A 497 -2.53 -29.60 9.60
C ASP A 497 -1.51 -30.74 9.55
N GLY A 498 -1.82 -31.82 10.27
CA GLY A 498 -0.94 -32.97 10.43
C GLY A 498 -1.67 -34.28 10.32
N PHE A 499 -0.94 -35.39 10.34
CA PHE A 499 -1.46 -36.75 10.44
C PHE A 499 -0.92 -37.43 11.70
N SER A 500 -1.61 -38.45 12.22
CA SER A 500 -1.06 -39.25 13.32
C SER A 500 0.33 -39.79 13.01
N GLN A 501 1.21 -39.81 14.01
CA GLN A 501 2.64 -40.13 13.88
C GLN A 501 2.95 -41.62 13.61
N GLY A 502 1.93 -42.43 13.27
CA GLY A 502 2.08 -43.82 12.85
C GLY A 502 2.10 -44.01 11.34
N ASP A 503 2.46 -45.21 10.87
CA ASP A 503 2.52 -45.57 9.44
C ASP A 503 1.14 -45.79 8.78
N LEU A 504 0.05 -45.65 9.54
CA LEU A 504 -1.30 -46.07 9.15
C LEU A 504 -2.34 -45.19 9.87
N ASN A 505 -3.53 -45.05 9.27
CA ASN A 505 -4.65 -44.23 9.79
C ASN A 505 -5.32 -44.83 11.03
N TRP A 506 -4.56 -45.26 12.04
CA TRP A 506 -5.11 -45.70 13.33
C TRP A 506 -5.55 -44.48 14.15
N PRO A 507 -6.75 -44.51 14.76
CA PRO A 507 -7.26 -43.38 15.53
C PRO A 507 -6.59 -43.21 16.90
N ASP A 508 -5.91 -44.25 17.42
CA ASP A 508 -5.30 -44.30 18.77
C ASP A 508 -3.81 -43.91 18.79
N ILE A 509 -3.27 -43.40 17.68
CA ILE A 509 -1.92 -42.85 17.59
C ILE A 509 -2.04 -41.31 17.50
N PRO A 510 -1.40 -40.52 18.38
CA PRO A 510 -1.50 -39.07 18.33
C PRO A 510 -0.76 -38.46 17.14
N GLY A 511 -1.13 -37.23 16.79
CA GLY A 511 -0.41 -36.31 15.91
C GLY A 511 0.01 -35.05 16.68
N ARG A 512 0.89 -34.25 16.08
CA ARG A 512 1.61 -33.16 16.76
C ARG A 512 1.11 -31.76 16.38
N ALA A 513 1.49 -30.74 17.13
CA ALA A 513 1.12 -29.34 16.88
C ALA A 513 2.30 -28.55 16.26
N ASP A 514 2.86 -29.04 15.15
CA ASP A 514 4.05 -28.45 14.53
C ASP A 514 3.74 -27.22 13.64
N VAL A 515 4.80 -26.46 13.36
CA VAL A 515 4.87 -25.35 12.39
C VAL A 515 5.94 -25.59 11.31
N THR A 516 5.81 -24.94 10.15
CA THR A 516 6.62 -25.24 8.95
C THR A 516 8.09 -24.82 9.01
N ARG A 517 8.49 -23.93 9.95
CA ARG A 517 9.82 -23.32 9.97
C ARG A 517 10.66 -23.66 11.21
N ASN A 518 11.93 -24.00 10.98
CA ASN A 518 12.91 -24.28 12.03
C ASN A 518 13.52 -23.00 12.65
N LEU A 519 13.26 -22.79 13.94
CA LEU A 519 13.74 -21.67 14.77
C LEU A 519 15.24 -21.67 15.10
N ASN A 520 16.02 -22.67 14.65
CA ASN A 520 17.48 -22.58 14.76
C ASN A 520 18.10 -21.54 13.80
N PHE A 521 17.30 -20.93 12.91
CA PHE A 521 17.70 -19.92 11.91
C PHE A 521 18.85 -20.37 10.97
N ALA A 522 19.11 -21.69 10.90
CA ALA A 522 20.09 -22.29 10.02
C ALA A 522 19.39 -22.81 8.75
N ASN A 523 19.64 -22.15 7.62
CA ASN A 523 19.04 -22.38 6.28
C ASN A 523 19.28 -23.78 5.65
N THR A 524 19.59 -24.83 6.42
CA THR A 524 20.13 -26.09 5.90
C THR A 524 19.29 -27.35 6.19
N ALA A 525 18.12 -27.23 6.82
CA ALA A 525 17.21 -28.37 7.05
C ALA A 525 15.72 -27.97 7.17
N PRO A 526 15.08 -27.45 6.11
CA PRO A 526 13.67 -27.02 6.12
C PRO A 526 12.64 -28.17 6.18
N ILE A 527 13.09 -29.43 6.27
CA ILE A 527 12.24 -30.62 6.50
C ILE A 527 12.01 -30.85 8.00
N ILE A 528 12.77 -30.18 8.88
CA ILE A 528 12.60 -30.30 10.33
C ILE A 528 11.60 -29.23 10.79
N LEU A 529 10.35 -29.65 10.95
CA LEU A 529 9.30 -28.86 11.60
C LEU A 529 9.65 -28.60 13.08
N MET A 530 8.93 -27.65 13.70
CA MET A 530 9.09 -27.35 15.12
C MET A 530 7.77 -27.20 15.84
N ASP A 531 7.81 -27.49 17.13
CA ASP A 531 6.66 -27.87 17.96
C ASP A 531 5.89 -26.64 18.52
N SER A 532 6.09 -25.43 17.97
CA SER A 532 5.49 -24.21 18.52
C SER A 532 5.36 -23.01 17.57
N LEU A 533 4.15 -22.43 17.59
CA LEU A 533 3.79 -21.17 16.96
C LEU A 533 4.55 -19.98 17.55
N MET A 534 4.87 -18.98 16.73
CA MET A 534 5.57 -17.77 17.16
C MET A 534 5.00 -16.49 16.56
N VAL A 535 4.78 -15.49 17.41
CA VAL A 535 4.38 -14.14 17.01
C VAL A 535 5.53 -13.16 17.10
N GLY A 536 5.58 -12.23 16.16
CA GLY A 536 6.40 -11.01 16.19
C GLY A 536 5.53 -9.77 16.44
N GLY A 537 6.12 -8.74 17.03
CA GLY A 537 5.48 -7.44 17.23
C GLY A 537 6.51 -6.30 17.38
N PRO A 538 6.14 -5.15 17.96
CA PRO A 538 7.02 -3.99 18.07
C PRO A 538 8.22 -4.26 18.98
N VAL A 539 9.35 -3.60 18.68
CA VAL A 539 10.59 -3.77 19.43
C VAL A 539 10.48 -3.10 20.80
N VAL A 540 10.60 -3.88 21.86
CA VAL A 540 10.63 -3.36 23.24
C VAL A 540 11.96 -2.62 23.47
N THR A 541 11.86 -1.30 23.64
CA THR A 541 12.98 -0.38 23.90
C THR A 541 12.92 0.25 25.29
N THR A 542 11.73 0.34 25.89
CA THR A 542 11.51 0.90 27.24
C THR A 542 10.65 -0.05 28.09
N ALA A 543 10.26 0.37 29.30
CA ALA A 543 9.32 -0.40 30.12
C ALA A 543 7.85 -0.14 29.72
N GLU A 544 7.60 1.02 29.12
CA GLU A 544 6.30 1.54 28.72
C GLU A 544 5.78 0.84 27.47
N ASN A 545 6.64 0.59 26.48
CA ASN A 545 6.31 -0.23 25.30
C ASN A 545 6.51 -1.74 25.51
N ALA A 546 6.73 -2.20 26.75
CA ALA A 546 6.82 -3.61 27.06
C ALA A 546 5.45 -4.28 26.96
N TRP A 547 5.37 -5.39 26.24
CA TRP A 547 4.13 -6.08 25.94
C TRP A 547 4.20 -7.58 26.22
N GLU A 548 3.05 -8.24 26.05
CA GLU A 548 2.90 -9.70 26.16
C GLU A 548 1.88 -10.21 25.13
N SER A 549 1.97 -11.50 24.83
CA SER A 549 1.03 -12.19 23.95
C SER A 549 0.38 -13.37 24.68
N HIS A 550 -0.82 -13.72 24.25
CA HIS A 550 -1.58 -14.86 24.73
C HIS A 550 -2.08 -15.68 23.54
N LEU A 551 -1.94 -17.00 23.62
CA LEU A 551 -2.59 -17.94 22.72
C LEU A 551 -3.95 -18.33 23.32
N TRP A 552 -5.03 -18.07 22.58
CA TRP A 552 -6.39 -18.50 22.89
C TRP A 552 -6.73 -19.70 22.02
N PHE A 553 -7.26 -20.76 22.60
CA PHE A 553 -7.62 -21.96 21.85
C PHE A 553 -8.84 -22.68 22.43
N ARG A 554 -9.50 -23.47 21.59
CA ARG A 554 -10.56 -24.41 21.98
C ARG A 554 -10.50 -25.69 21.16
N VAL A 555 -11.16 -26.75 21.62
CA VAL A 555 -11.29 -27.99 20.87
C VAL A 555 -12.61 -27.95 20.09
N ALA A 556 -12.52 -27.61 18.81
CA ALA A 556 -13.67 -27.56 17.91
C ALA A 556 -14.25 -28.96 17.64
N ARG A 557 -13.37 -29.97 17.61
CA ARG A 557 -13.72 -31.39 17.50
C ARG A 557 -12.73 -32.24 18.29
N THR A 558 -13.22 -33.21 19.05
CA THR A 558 -12.40 -34.18 19.79
C THR A 558 -12.16 -35.43 18.94
N GLY A 559 -10.91 -35.86 18.81
CA GLY A 559 -10.52 -37.07 18.07
C GLY A 559 -11.12 -38.36 18.63
N PHE A 560 -11.47 -39.29 17.74
CA PHE A 560 -12.31 -40.45 18.06
C PHE A 560 -11.78 -41.37 19.17
N ALA A 561 -10.46 -41.52 19.29
CA ALA A 561 -9.82 -42.35 20.30
C ALA A 561 -8.96 -41.55 21.29
N ALA A 562 -9.38 -40.32 21.60
CA ALA A 562 -8.80 -39.48 22.65
C ALA A 562 -8.54 -40.29 23.94
N GLY A 563 -7.26 -40.35 24.34
CA GLY A 563 -6.79 -41.15 25.47
C GLY A 563 -6.60 -40.36 26.77
N ASP A 564 -6.09 -41.05 27.81
CA ASP A 564 -5.86 -40.47 29.14
C ASP A 564 -5.04 -39.16 29.10
N ARG A 565 -4.04 -39.05 28.21
CA ARG A 565 -3.20 -37.84 28.02
C ARG A 565 -3.99 -36.64 27.50
N TYR A 566 -4.91 -36.86 26.55
CA TYR A 566 -5.81 -35.82 26.07
C TYR A 566 -6.67 -35.28 27.20
N PHE A 567 -7.30 -36.18 27.98
CA PHE A 567 -8.15 -35.78 29.09
C PHE A 567 -7.37 -35.09 30.21
N GLU A 568 -6.12 -35.49 30.49
CA GLU A 568 -5.25 -34.80 31.43
C GLU A 568 -4.92 -33.37 30.97
N TRP A 569 -4.52 -33.18 29.70
CA TRP A 569 -4.26 -31.85 29.15
C TRP A 569 -5.51 -30.96 29.10
N ARG A 570 -6.66 -31.50 28.68
CA ARG A 570 -7.95 -30.80 28.69
C ARG A 570 -8.32 -30.37 30.11
N ASP A 571 -8.20 -31.26 31.09
CA ASP A 571 -8.52 -30.97 32.49
C ASP A 571 -7.55 -29.95 33.11
N GLN A 572 -6.29 -29.91 32.65
CA GLN A 572 -5.34 -28.83 33.00
C GLN A 572 -5.77 -27.48 32.39
N ALA A 573 -6.11 -27.43 31.10
CA ALA A 573 -6.54 -26.20 30.42
C ALA A 573 -7.84 -25.63 31.01
N ASN A 574 -8.86 -26.49 31.17
CA ASN A 574 -10.12 -26.17 31.83
C ASN A 574 -9.89 -25.74 33.30
N GLY A 575 -8.97 -26.41 34.01
CA GLY A 575 -8.63 -26.09 35.41
C GLY A 575 -7.90 -24.77 35.60
N ALA A 576 -7.00 -24.41 34.68
CA ALA A 576 -6.22 -23.17 34.73
C ALA A 576 -7.07 -21.93 34.44
N THR A 577 -8.08 -22.06 33.57
CA THR A 577 -8.87 -20.93 33.03
C THR A 577 -10.30 -20.88 33.56
N GLY A 578 -10.84 -22.01 34.04
CA GLY A 578 -12.22 -22.12 34.54
C GLY A 578 -13.30 -22.28 33.47
N VAL A 579 -12.90 -22.62 32.23
CA VAL A 579 -13.79 -22.81 31.06
C VAL A 579 -13.94 -24.30 30.71
N ASP A 580 -14.79 -24.62 29.72
CA ASP A 580 -14.83 -25.94 29.07
C ASP A 580 -14.49 -25.85 27.57
N ILE A 581 -13.25 -26.22 27.21
CA ILE A 581 -12.75 -26.14 25.83
C ILE A 581 -13.45 -27.08 24.83
N GLU A 582 -14.15 -28.11 25.31
CA GLU A 582 -14.98 -29.00 24.46
C GLU A 582 -16.42 -28.49 24.33
N ALA A 583 -16.84 -27.51 25.15
CA ALA A 583 -18.13 -26.84 25.04
C ALA A 583 -18.12 -25.64 24.06
N GLY A 584 -16.98 -25.38 23.41
CA GLY A 584 -16.78 -24.26 22.49
C GLY A 584 -16.26 -22.97 23.14
N GLU A 585 -15.93 -23.00 24.43
CA GLU A 585 -15.31 -21.88 25.16
C GLU A 585 -13.79 -21.85 24.90
N PHE A 586 -13.18 -20.66 24.86
CA PHE A 586 -11.73 -20.52 24.66
C PHE A 586 -10.98 -20.50 26.00
N ALA A 587 -10.02 -21.41 26.16
CA ALA A 587 -8.96 -21.27 27.15
C ALA A 587 -7.86 -20.34 26.59
N PHE A 588 -7.02 -19.81 27.47
CA PHE A 588 -5.84 -19.04 27.09
C PHE A 588 -4.66 -19.28 28.04
N ALA A 589 -3.46 -19.00 27.56
CA ALA A 589 -2.26 -18.89 28.40
C ALA A 589 -1.33 -17.79 27.88
N SER A 590 -0.51 -17.22 28.76
CA SER A 590 0.52 -16.27 28.38
C SER A 590 1.67 -16.98 27.66
N MET A 591 2.02 -16.48 26.48
CA MET A 591 3.13 -16.96 25.67
C MET A 591 4.46 -16.48 26.25
N ASP A 592 5.47 -17.34 26.25
CA ASP A 592 6.82 -17.00 26.70
C ASP A 592 7.68 -16.35 25.59
N SER A 593 8.68 -15.58 25.99
CA SER A 593 9.64 -14.91 25.12
C SER A 593 10.53 -15.90 24.37
N SER A 594 10.72 -15.69 23.07
CA SER A 594 11.58 -16.54 22.26
C SER A 594 13.07 -16.28 22.54
N GLN A 595 13.87 -17.35 22.63
CA GLN A 595 15.31 -17.26 22.85
C GLN A 595 16.09 -18.18 21.89
N GLN A 596 17.20 -17.69 21.32
CA GLN A 596 18.18 -18.52 20.61
C GLN A 596 19.46 -18.65 21.45
N GLY A 597 19.62 -19.79 22.11
CA GLY A 597 20.76 -20.05 22.99
C GLY A 597 20.74 -19.18 24.24
N THR A 598 21.47 -18.05 24.23
CA THR A 598 21.45 -17.05 25.32
C THR A 598 20.96 -15.68 24.85
N LEU A 599 20.42 -15.58 23.63
CA LEU A 599 19.92 -14.33 23.05
C LEU A 599 18.39 -14.35 23.06
N ALA A 600 17.77 -13.54 23.90
CA ALA A 600 16.32 -13.32 23.88
C ALA A 600 15.93 -12.37 22.73
N PHE A 601 14.92 -12.74 21.96
CA PHE A 601 14.31 -11.88 20.95
C PHE A 601 13.33 -10.93 21.63
N LYS A 602 13.68 -9.64 21.69
CA LYS A 602 12.94 -8.59 22.42
C LYS A 602 11.52 -8.29 21.89
N ASN A 603 11.11 -8.95 20.83
CA ASN A 603 9.88 -8.67 20.11
C ASN A 603 9.18 -9.95 19.60
N LYS A 604 9.53 -11.13 20.14
CA LYS A 604 8.93 -12.41 19.73
C LYS A 604 8.52 -13.28 20.91
N PHE A 605 7.37 -13.92 20.78
CA PHE A 605 6.81 -14.85 21.76
C PHE A 605 6.43 -16.18 21.09
N ALA A 606 6.67 -17.30 21.76
CA ALA A 606 6.38 -18.65 21.29
C ALA A 606 5.28 -19.32 22.14
N SER A 607 4.60 -20.34 21.62
CA SER A 607 3.48 -21.05 22.28
C SER A 607 3.86 -21.95 23.46
N TYR A 608 4.91 -21.59 24.20
CA TYR A 608 5.25 -22.14 25.50
C TYR A 608 4.59 -21.34 26.61
N LEU A 609 4.23 -22.03 27.70
CA LEU A 609 3.72 -21.42 28.93
C LEU A 609 4.82 -20.56 29.57
N LYS A 610 4.52 -19.28 29.77
CA LYS A 610 5.28 -18.36 30.64
C LYS A 610 5.37 -18.94 32.05
N GLU A 611 6.48 -18.71 32.77
CA GLU A 611 6.82 -19.47 33.98
C GLU A 611 5.89 -19.19 35.18
N GLU A 612 5.16 -18.08 35.14
CA GLU A 612 4.11 -17.74 36.10
C GLU A 612 2.82 -18.57 35.93
N ASP A 613 2.53 -19.05 34.72
CA ASP A 613 1.35 -19.87 34.41
C ASP A 613 1.56 -21.36 34.72
N TRP A 614 2.81 -21.83 34.81
CA TRP A 614 3.16 -23.25 35.03
C TRP A 614 2.39 -23.89 36.19
N ALA A 615 2.24 -23.17 37.31
CA ALA A 615 1.56 -23.67 38.49
C ALA A 615 0.03 -23.81 38.31
N ALA A 616 -0.59 -22.96 37.48
CA ALA A 616 -2.01 -23.05 37.15
C ALA A 616 -2.30 -24.23 36.23
N TRP A 617 -1.38 -24.49 35.28
CA TRP A 617 -1.44 -25.61 34.34
C TRP A 617 -0.89 -26.93 34.92
N GLY A 618 -0.44 -26.94 36.17
CA GLY A 618 0.09 -28.13 36.85
C GLY A 618 1.44 -28.64 36.32
N ARG A 619 2.19 -27.80 35.60
CA ARG A 619 3.38 -28.17 34.85
C ARG A 619 4.68 -27.70 35.50
N SER A 620 5.79 -28.30 35.06
CA SER A 620 7.16 -27.88 35.41
C SER A 620 8.16 -28.53 34.47
N GLY A 621 9.08 -27.76 33.90
CA GLY A 621 10.12 -28.28 33.00
C GLY A 621 11.29 -27.31 32.83
N PRO A 622 12.27 -27.64 31.98
CA PRO A 622 13.13 -26.64 31.35
C PRO A 622 12.31 -25.66 30.52
N GLU A 623 12.77 -24.40 30.43
CA GLU A 623 12.29 -23.44 29.42
C GLU A 623 12.37 -24.05 28.01
N LEU A 624 11.37 -23.75 27.17
CA LEU A 624 11.27 -24.21 25.77
C LEU A 624 11.42 -25.74 25.62
N SER A 625 10.51 -26.49 26.27
CA SER A 625 10.40 -27.95 26.12
C SER A 625 8.94 -28.40 26.06
N ASP A 626 8.71 -29.57 25.49
CA ASP A 626 7.39 -30.18 25.23
C ASP A 626 6.50 -30.19 26.49
N GLY A 627 7.12 -30.42 27.65
CA GLY A 627 6.44 -30.40 28.95
C GLY A 627 5.86 -29.05 29.39
N VAL A 628 6.18 -27.94 28.71
CA VAL A 628 5.64 -26.59 28.98
C VAL A 628 4.94 -25.96 27.77
N GLU A 629 4.63 -26.71 26.72
CA GLU A 629 3.86 -26.20 25.55
C GLU A 629 2.38 -26.01 25.87
N ILE A 630 1.77 -24.93 25.36
CA ILE A 630 0.35 -24.64 25.61
C ILE A 630 -0.52 -25.77 25.03
N ILE A 631 -0.23 -26.19 23.81
CA ILE A 631 -0.78 -27.37 23.13
C ILE A 631 0.35 -28.38 22.97
N GLN A 632 0.18 -29.63 23.41
CA GLN A 632 1.25 -30.65 23.42
C GLN A 632 1.17 -31.57 22.19
N ASP A 633 2.33 -32.07 21.77
CA ASP A 633 2.50 -32.95 20.60
C ASP A 633 1.92 -34.37 20.70
N ASP A 634 1.55 -34.83 21.89
CA ASP A 634 1.14 -36.22 22.12
C ASP A 634 -0.28 -36.35 22.70
N VAL A 635 -1.02 -35.24 22.73
CA VAL A 635 -2.40 -35.18 23.28
C VAL A 635 -3.46 -35.09 22.18
N LEU A 636 -3.11 -34.73 20.95
CA LEU A 636 -4.04 -34.59 19.84
C LEU A 636 -4.15 -35.91 19.07
N PHE A 637 -5.37 -36.42 18.86
CA PHE A 637 -5.63 -37.70 18.17
C PHE A 637 -6.35 -37.45 16.84
N PRO A 638 -6.29 -38.36 15.85
CA PRO A 638 -7.03 -38.25 14.60
C PRO A 638 -8.51 -37.87 14.78
N GLY A 639 -8.93 -36.80 14.10
CA GLY A 639 -10.20 -36.11 14.26
C GLY A 639 -10.20 -34.95 15.25
N THR A 640 -9.10 -34.72 15.99
CA THR A 640 -8.97 -33.54 16.85
C THR A 640 -8.70 -32.30 16.00
N GLN A 641 -9.60 -31.31 16.10
CA GLN A 641 -9.52 -30.02 15.43
C GLN A 641 -9.43 -28.93 16.51
N ILE A 642 -8.42 -28.06 16.41
CA ILE A 642 -8.21 -26.93 17.30
C ILE A 642 -8.51 -25.64 16.56
N GLU A 643 -9.35 -24.79 17.13
CA GLU A 643 -9.51 -23.39 16.69
C GLU A 643 -8.75 -22.49 17.66
N TYR A 644 -8.04 -21.50 17.14
CA TYR A 644 -7.20 -20.61 17.92
C TYR A 644 -7.13 -19.18 17.37
N PHE A 645 -6.78 -18.25 18.25
CA PHE A 645 -6.42 -16.88 17.91
C PHE A 645 -5.41 -16.35 18.94
N LEU A 646 -4.78 -15.23 18.62
CA LEU A 646 -3.72 -14.62 19.40
C LEU A 646 -4.18 -13.25 19.88
N THR A 647 -3.75 -12.84 21.07
CA THR A 647 -3.95 -11.46 21.52
C THR A 647 -2.70 -10.87 22.12
N SER A 648 -2.46 -9.59 21.91
CA SER A 648 -1.39 -8.83 22.56
C SER A 648 -1.94 -7.61 23.29
N ASN A 649 -1.26 -7.22 24.36
CA ASN A 649 -1.53 -6.01 25.13
C ASN A 649 -0.23 -5.44 25.71
N TYR A 650 -0.19 -4.13 25.94
CA TYR A 650 0.88 -3.52 26.72
C TYR A 650 0.77 -3.95 28.18
N LYS A 651 1.92 -4.09 28.87
CA LYS A 651 1.95 -4.51 30.28
C LYS A 651 1.50 -3.42 31.25
N LEU A 652 1.62 -2.15 30.86
CA LEU A 652 1.17 -1.01 31.67
C LEU A 652 -0.28 -0.59 31.38
N THR A 653 -0.78 -0.86 30.17
CA THR A 653 -2.16 -0.57 29.72
C THR A 653 -2.88 -1.84 29.22
N PRO A 654 -3.07 -2.89 30.07
CA PRO A 654 -3.68 -4.17 29.66
C PRO A 654 -5.20 -4.11 29.43
N GLY A 655 -5.78 -2.91 29.27
CA GLY A 655 -7.22 -2.68 29.14
C GLY A 655 -7.75 -2.93 27.72
N GLU A 656 -6.91 -2.75 26.70
CA GLU A 656 -7.22 -3.02 25.30
C GLU A 656 -6.33 -4.14 24.77
N LYS A 657 -6.81 -4.84 23.74
CA LYS A 657 -6.14 -6.00 23.14
C LYS A 657 -6.21 -5.92 21.63
N PHE A 658 -5.09 -6.14 20.97
CA PHE A 658 -5.05 -6.51 19.56
C PHE A 658 -5.38 -8.01 19.44
N VAL A 659 -6.03 -8.41 18.34
CA VAL A 659 -6.54 -9.77 18.13
C VAL A 659 -6.15 -10.25 16.73
N LEU A 660 -5.58 -11.45 16.62
CA LEU A 660 -5.06 -12.01 15.37
C LEU A 660 -5.48 -13.48 15.18
N PRO A 661 -6.25 -13.85 14.14
CA PRO A 661 -6.98 -12.95 13.24
C PRO A 661 -8.05 -12.14 13.99
N ASP A 662 -8.65 -11.14 13.34
CA ASP A 662 -9.88 -10.53 13.87
C ASP A 662 -10.96 -11.61 14.00
N THR A 663 -11.44 -11.81 15.22
CA THR A 663 -12.46 -12.81 15.55
C THR A 663 -13.90 -12.34 15.29
N SER A 664 -14.08 -11.09 14.84
CA SER A 664 -15.38 -10.54 14.48
C SER A 664 -16.04 -11.34 13.36
N GLY A 665 -17.24 -11.88 13.60
CA GLY A 665 -17.90 -12.80 12.68
C GLY A 665 -17.56 -14.29 12.90
N GLY A 666 -16.67 -14.61 13.84
CA GLY A 666 -16.30 -15.98 14.20
C GLY A 666 -15.17 -16.57 13.36
N PHE A 667 -14.29 -15.73 12.80
CA PHE A 667 -13.08 -16.18 12.13
C PHE A 667 -12.01 -16.56 13.16
N PHE A 668 -11.50 -17.79 13.06
CA PHE A 668 -10.40 -18.28 13.87
C PHE A 668 -9.35 -18.90 12.94
N SER A 669 -8.09 -18.96 13.38
CA SER A 669 -7.16 -19.90 12.77
C SER A 669 -7.51 -21.30 13.25
N GLU A 670 -7.22 -22.32 12.45
CA GLU A 670 -7.42 -23.71 12.86
C GLU A 670 -6.23 -24.59 12.48
N PHE A 671 -6.18 -25.78 13.06
CA PHE A 671 -5.46 -26.93 12.50
C PHE A 671 -6.09 -28.24 12.98
N GLU A 672 -5.92 -29.32 12.21
CA GLU A 672 -6.43 -30.65 12.49
C GLU A 672 -5.35 -31.76 12.45
N ILE A 673 -5.52 -32.78 13.29
CA ILE A 673 -4.86 -34.07 13.14
C ILE A 673 -5.73 -35.02 12.32
N LEU A 674 -5.28 -35.35 11.12
CA LEU A 674 -5.95 -36.22 10.15
C LEU A 674 -5.68 -37.73 10.34
N PRO A 675 -6.56 -38.60 9.81
CA PRO A 675 -7.83 -38.26 9.16
C PRO A 675 -8.96 -37.95 10.17
N SER A 676 -10.06 -37.31 9.72
CA SER A 676 -11.16 -36.89 10.61
C SER A 676 -12.04 -38.05 11.11
N TRP A 677 -11.47 -38.90 11.97
CA TRP A 677 -12.19 -40.02 12.56
C TRP A 677 -13.37 -39.54 13.41
N ARG A 678 -14.55 -40.08 13.11
CA ARG A 678 -15.82 -39.78 13.76
C ARG A 678 -16.67 -41.04 13.90
N GLU A 679 -17.60 -41.06 14.86
CA GLU A 679 -18.50 -42.18 15.07
C GLU A 679 -19.71 -42.11 14.11
N ASP A 680 -19.82 -43.07 13.19
CA ASP A 680 -20.99 -43.23 12.32
C ASP A 680 -21.67 -44.57 12.60
N GLY A 681 -22.77 -44.51 13.35
CA GLY A 681 -23.60 -45.67 13.68
C GLY A 681 -22.92 -46.70 14.58
N GLY A 682 -22.06 -46.28 15.51
CA GLY A 682 -21.29 -47.19 16.37
C GLY A 682 -20.02 -47.76 15.74
N ILE A 683 -19.60 -47.22 14.59
CA ILE A 683 -18.40 -47.62 13.86
C ILE A 683 -17.60 -46.35 13.57
N GLY A 684 -16.32 -46.33 13.95
CA GLY A 684 -15.43 -45.25 13.51
C GLY A 684 -15.34 -45.23 11.98
N ARG A 685 -15.44 -44.04 11.38
CA ARG A 685 -15.19 -43.80 9.96
C ARG A 685 -14.48 -42.46 9.81
N TYR A 686 -13.83 -42.26 8.66
CA TYR A 686 -13.32 -40.97 8.22
C TYR A 686 -13.67 -40.78 6.73
N PRO A 687 -13.64 -39.55 6.21
CA PRO A 687 -13.90 -39.25 4.80
C PRO A 687 -13.02 -40.01 3.81
N SER A 688 -13.54 -40.29 2.62
CA SER A 688 -12.76 -40.89 1.53
C SER A 688 -12.21 -39.88 0.53
N LEU A 689 -12.40 -38.60 0.79
CA LEU A 689 -11.95 -37.47 -0.03
C LEU A 689 -11.02 -36.61 0.84
N LEU A 690 -9.88 -36.23 0.27
CA LEU A 690 -8.97 -35.25 0.87
C LEU A 690 -8.94 -34.01 -0.04
N TYR A 691 -9.31 -32.86 0.51
CA TYR A 691 -9.07 -31.56 -0.10
C TYR A 691 -7.74 -31.03 0.45
N ILE A 692 -6.82 -30.68 -0.45
CA ILE A 692 -5.51 -30.15 -0.13
C ILE A 692 -5.53 -28.69 -0.58
N ASP A 693 -5.56 -27.79 0.39
CA ASP A 693 -5.43 -26.36 0.15
C ASP A 693 -3.93 -26.02 0.19
N ALA A 694 -3.29 -26.09 -0.98
CA ALA A 694 -1.88 -25.75 -1.10
C ALA A 694 -1.64 -24.24 -1.00
N TYR A 695 -2.67 -23.39 -1.14
CA TYR A 695 -2.51 -21.95 -0.89
C TYR A 695 -3.83 -21.30 -0.53
N ASN A 696 -3.99 -20.95 0.75
CA ASN A 696 -5.20 -20.34 1.28
C ASN A 696 -5.33 -18.84 0.91
N ALA A 697 -5.35 -18.56 -0.40
CA ALA A 697 -5.68 -17.26 -0.98
C ALA A 697 -7.11 -17.26 -1.52
N GLY A 698 -8.07 -17.68 -0.68
CA GLY A 698 -9.49 -17.49 -0.96
C GLY A 698 -10.12 -18.46 -1.97
N ALA A 699 -9.41 -19.51 -2.40
CA ALA A 699 -10.05 -20.62 -3.14
C ALA A 699 -10.89 -21.52 -2.21
N GLN A 700 -10.46 -21.69 -0.96
CA GLN A 700 -11.12 -22.50 0.08
C GLN A 700 -12.65 -22.37 0.10
N PRO A 701 -13.28 -21.17 0.16
CA PRO A 701 -14.73 -21.05 0.31
C PRO A 701 -15.53 -21.59 -0.89
N PHE A 702 -14.95 -21.53 -2.09
CA PHE A 702 -15.56 -22.07 -3.31
C PHE A 702 -15.50 -23.60 -3.33
N PHE A 703 -14.33 -24.17 -2.98
CA PHE A 703 -14.15 -25.62 -2.88
C PHE A 703 -15.02 -26.24 -1.78
N THR A 704 -15.03 -25.67 -0.57
CA THR A 704 -15.85 -26.18 0.54
C THR A 704 -17.33 -26.08 0.20
N ALA A 705 -17.82 -24.94 -0.28
CA ALA A 705 -19.23 -24.79 -0.69
C ALA A 705 -19.62 -25.77 -1.82
N ALA A 706 -18.74 -26.02 -2.79
CA ALA A 706 -18.99 -27.00 -3.85
C ALA A 706 -19.09 -28.43 -3.29
N LEU A 707 -18.13 -28.86 -2.47
CA LEU A 707 -18.14 -30.20 -1.84
C LEU A 707 -19.34 -30.41 -0.91
N ASP A 708 -19.67 -29.41 -0.09
CA ASP A 708 -20.82 -29.39 0.80
C ASP A 708 -22.13 -29.49 -0.01
N SER A 709 -22.26 -28.75 -1.13
CA SER A 709 -23.45 -28.77 -1.99
C SER A 709 -23.69 -30.13 -2.66
N LEU A 710 -22.60 -30.87 -2.93
CA LEU A 710 -22.62 -32.23 -3.46
C LEU A 710 -22.87 -33.29 -2.37
N GLY A 711 -22.86 -32.88 -1.09
CA GLY A 711 -23.02 -33.76 0.06
C GLY A 711 -21.82 -34.70 0.27
N PHE A 712 -20.62 -34.27 -0.13
CA PHE A 712 -19.40 -35.01 0.14
C PHE A 712 -18.87 -34.70 1.54
N ASP A 713 -18.54 -35.76 2.27
CA ASP A 713 -17.61 -35.67 3.40
C ASP A 713 -16.17 -35.64 2.87
N TYR A 714 -15.36 -34.73 3.39
CA TYR A 714 -13.93 -34.60 3.08
C TYR A 714 -13.12 -34.26 4.33
N ASP A 715 -11.85 -34.65 4.31
CA ASP A 715 -10.81 -34.06 5.15
C ASP A 715 -10.21 -32.85 4.42
N ARG A 716 -9.72 -31.86 5.16
CA ARG A 716 -8.93 -30.75 4.62
C ARG A 716 -7.50 -30.83 5.14
N TYR A 717 -6.53 -30.49 4.30
CA TYR A 717 -5.12 -30.35 4.66
C TYR A 717 -4.57 -29.04 4.11
N ASP A 718 -4.34 -28.07 4.99
CA ASP A 718 -3.88 -26.73 4.65
C ASP A 718 -2.35 -26.60 4.72
N TYR A 719 -1.76 -26.05 3.65
CA TYR A 719 -0.38 -25.58 3.63
C TYR A 719 -0.30 -24.15 4.20
N LEU A 720 -0.73 -23.98 5.45
CA LEU A 720 -0.76 -22.67 6.10
C LEU A 720 0.64 -22.03 6.10
N ASP A 721 0.70 -20.77 5.66
CA ASP A 721 1.87 -19.90 5.75
C ASP A 721 3.12 -20.37 4.96
N ALA A 722 2.93 -21.30 4.02
CA ALA A 722 3.94 -21.66 3.04
C ALA A 722 4.13 -20.51 2.02
N SER A 723 5.37 -20.06 1.86
CA SER A 723 5.74 -18.89 1.05
C SER A 723 7.09 -19.13 0.38
N SER A 724 7.57 -18.19 -0.45
CA SER A 724 8.73 -18.37 -1.34
C SER A 724 10.03 -18.87 -0.68
N GLY A 725 10.17 -18.80 0.65
CA GLY A 725 11.29 -19.35 1.41
C GLY A 725 11.02 -20.61 2.25
N TRP A 726 9.76 -21.03 2.43
CA TRP A 726 9.39 -22.12 3.34
C TRP A 726 8.22 -22.96 2.77
N LYS A 727 8.48 -24.27 2.61
CA LYS A 727 7.55 -25.27 2.06
C LYS A 727 7.06 -26.19 3.18
N ALA A 728 5.75 -26.41 3.27
CA ALA A 728 5.18 -27.35 4.23
C ALA A 728 5.26 -28.79 3.67
N PRO A 729 5.67 -29.83 4.42
CA PRO A 729 5.77 -31.20 3.91
C PRO A 729 4.52 -32.02 4.21
N MET A 730 3.78 -32.42 3.17
CA MET A 730 2.73 -33.44 3.28
C MET A 730 3.28 -34.86 3.16
N ALA A 731 4.40 -35.06 2.46
CA ALA A 731 5.13 -36.31 2.42
C ALA A 731 5.99 -36.46 3.68
N ARG A 732 5.62 -37.38 4.57
CA ARG A 732 6.40 -37.71 5.76
C ARG A 732 7.68 -38.45 5.40
N THR A 733 8.77 -37.71 5.26
CA THR A 733 10.11 -38.26 4.97
C THR A 733 10.87 -38.67 6.23
N ASP A 734 10.61 -38.02 7.37
CA ASP A 734 11.10 -38.42 8.69
C ASP A 734 9.98 -38.28 9.76
N PRO A 735 9.47 -39.38 10.35
CA PRO A 735 8.42 -39.33 11.38
C PRO A 735 8.88 -38.70 12.71
N SER A 736 10.17 -38.38 12.83
CA SER A 736 10.70 -37.65 13.99
C SER A 736 10.42 -36.14 13.89
N TYR A 737 10.18 -35.60 12.69
CA TYR A 737 10.23 -34.16 12.41
C TYR A 737 9.22 -33.65 11.36
N THR A 738 8.27 -34.46 10.87
CA THR A 738 7.30 -34.05 9.85
C THR A 738 5.87 -34.47 10.17
N ASN A 739 4.93 -33.53 10.04
CA ASN A 739 3.51 -33.70 10.34
C ASN A 739 2.68 -34.18 9.14
N GLY A 740 3.24 -34.19 7.92
CA GLY A 740 2.62 -34.83 6.76
C GLY A 740 2.27 -36.32 6.95
N CYS A 741 1.68 -36.95 5.94
CA CYS A 741 1.30 -38.36 5.92
C CYS A 741 2.36 -39.27 5.29
N THR A 742 2.29 -40.56 5.61
CA THR A 742 2.92 -41.62 4.82
C THR A 742 2.03 -42.03 3.63
N LEU A 743 2.62 -42.61 2.58
CA LEU A 743 1.86 -43.18 1.45
C LEU A 743 0.77 -44.16 1.88
N LEU A 744 1.01 -44.93 2.95
CA LEU A 744 0.04 -45.90 3.51
C LEU A 744 -1.16 -45.22 4.18
N GLN A 745 -0.95 -44.04 4.80
CA GLN A 745 -2.03 -43.20 5.32
C GLN A 745 -2.82 -42.55 4.18
N LEU A 746 -2.13 -42.03 3.16
CA LEU A 746 -2.76 -41.41 1.99
C LEU A 746 -3.63 -42.41 1.19
N LEU A 747 -3.26 -43.69 1.15
CA LEU A 747 -4.05 -44.78 0.56
C LEU A 747 -5.37 -45.10 1.30
N GLY A 748 -5.62 -44.46 2.45
CA GLY A 748 -6.95 -44.42 3.07
C GLY A 748 -7.98 -43.68 2.20
N TYR A 749 -7.55 -42.59 1.55
CA TYR A 749 -8.39 -41.78 0.66
C TYR A 749 -8.57 -42.40 -0.72
N ARG A 750 -9.63 -41.94 -1.40
CA ARG A 750 -10.04 -42.38 -2.74
C ARG A 750 -10.14 -41.24 -3.73
N GLY A 751 -10.47 -40.04 -3.27
CA GLY A 751 -10.31 -38.80 -4.01
C GLY A 751 -9.25 -37.92 -3.34
N ILE A 752 -8.44 -37.25 -4.15
CA ILE A 752 -7.65 -36.09 -3.74
C ILE A 752 -8.05 -34.93 -4.65
N VAL A 753 -8.29 -33.76 -4.06
CA VAL A 753 -8.44 -32.48 -4.77
C VAL A 753 -7.31 -31.58 -4.29
N LEU A 754 -6.41 -31.20 -5.18
CA LEU A 754 -5.29 -30.30 -4.93
C LEU A 754 -5.61 -28.94 -5.55
N SER A 755 -5.59 -27.89 -4.73
CA SER A 755 -5.79 -26.50 -5.17
C SER A 755 -4.58 -25.64 -4.79
N THR A 756 -3.94 -24.97 -5.76
CA THR A 756 -2.96 -23.89 -5.51
C THR A 756 -3.58 -22.49 -5.46
N GLY A 757 -4.92 -22.41 -5.50
CA GLY A 757 -5.65 -21.14 -5.45
C GLY A 757 -5.21 -20.18 -6.55
N ALA A 758 -4.81 -18.96 -6.16
CA ALA A 758 -4.32 -17.92 -7.07
C ALA A 758 -2.79 -17.68 -6.94
N SER A 759 -2.02 -18.66 -6.43
CA SER A 759 -0.55 -18.54 -6.36
C SER A 759 0.11 -19.06 -7.62
N ASN A 760 0.94 -18.23 -8.23
CA ASN A 760 1.81 -18.59 -9.35
C ASN A 760 3.13 -19.27 -8.93
N THR A 761 3.35 -19.52 -7.63
CA THR A 761 4.68 -19.94 -7.12
C THR A 761 4.80 -21.46 -6.95
N SER A 762 5.81 -22.05 -7.59
CA SER A 762 6.27 -23.44 -7.38
C SER A 762 6.93 -23.69 -6.00
N LEU A 763 6.71 -22.76 -5.06
CA LEU A 763 7.48 -22.59 -3.84
C LEU A 763 6.74 -23.00 -2.57
N ILE A 764 5.58 -23.65 -2.70
CA ILE A 764 4.71 -24.02 -1.56
C ILE A 764 4.87 -25.51 -1.17
N MET A 765 4.87 -26.40 -2.16
CA MET A 765 4.94 -27.85 -1.96
C MET A 765 6.33 -28.41 -2.27
N TRP A 766 6.74 -29.48 -1.58
CA TRP A 766 7.98 -30.20 -1.87
C TRP A 766 7.84 -31.13 -3.09
N PRO A 767 8.91 -31.35 -3.88
CA PRO A 767 8.95 -32.39 -4.92
C PRO A 767 8.53 -33.78 -4.41
N GLU A 768 8.84 -34.08 -3.14
CA GLU A 768 8.43 -35.28 -2.43
C GLU A 768 6.90 -35.43 -2.29
N ASP A 769 6.15 -34.34 -2.18
CA ASP A 769 4.68 -34.36 -2.10
C ASP A 769 4.08 -34.82 -3.44
N TYR A 770 4.56 -34.25 -4.54
CA TYR A 770 4.16 -34.65 -5.89
C TYR A 770 4.59 -36.08 -6.23
N ALA A 771 5.77 -36.51 -5.78
CA ALA A 771 6.21 -37.90 -5.90
C ALA A 771 5.27 -38.84 -5.15
N MET A 772 4.83 -38.48 -3.94
CA MET A 772 3.87 -39.25 -3.15
C MET A 772 2.49 -39.34 -3.83
N PHE A 773 1.98 -38.28 -4.46
CA PHE A 773 0.74 -38.37 -5.27
C PHE A 773 0.90 -39.30 -6.47
N SER A 774 2.06 -39.24 -7.14
CA SER A 774 2.39 -40.11 -8.27
C SER A 774 2.38 -41.58 -7.83
N ASP A 775 3.04 -41.90 -6.72
CA ASP A 775 3.05 -43.24 -6.14
C ASP A 775 1.65 -43.67 -5.68
N TRP A 776 0.89 -42.79 -5.03
CA TRP A 776 -0.50 -43.05 -4.62
C TRP A 776 -1.37 -43.50 -5.78
N LEU A 777 -1.35 -42.81 -6.93
CA LEU A 777 -2.11 -43.16 -8.13
C LEU A 777 -1.83 -44.57 -8.70
N THR A 778 -0.69 -45.17 -8.34
CA THR A 778 -0.25 -46.48 -8.85
C THR A 778 -0.15 -47.57 -7.77
N ALA A 779 -0.28 -47.20 -6.49
CA ALA A 779 -0.13 -48.12 -5.38
C ALA A 779 -1.40 -48.98 -5.18
N THR A 780 -1.23 -50.30 -5.25
CA THR A 780 -2.31 -51.27 -5.10
C THR A 780 -2.26 -51.95 -3.73
N LEU A 781 -3.26 -51.72 -2.88
CA LEU A 781 -3.44 -52.43 -1.61
C LEU A 781 -3.96 -53.86 -1.85
N CYS A 782 -3.25 -54.87 -1.34
CA CYS A 782 -3.49 -56.30 -1.60
C CYS A 782 -4.92 -56.80 -1.30
N ASP A 783 -5.60 -56.21 -0.30
CA ASP A 783 -7.00 -56.53 0.05
C ASP A 783 -8.00 -55.42 -0.34
N GLY A 784 -7.54 -54.37 -1.03
CA GLY A 784 -8.30 -53.13 -1.30
C GLY A 784 -9.31 -53.21 -2.46
N GLY A 785 -9.28 -54.27 -3.26
CA GLY A 785 -10.20 -54.48 -4.38
C GLY A 785 -10.04 -53.50 -5.56
N PRO A 786 -10.88 -53.63 -6.60
CA PRO A 786 -10.74 -52.93 -7.88
C PRO A 786 -11.28 -51.48 -7.85
N LYS A 787 -11.13 -50.77 -6.73
CA LYS A 787 -11.70 -49.42 -6.58
C LYS A 787 -10.78 -48.36 -7.16
N ARG A 788 -11.33 -47.53 -8.04
CA ARG A 788 -10.64 -46.44 -8.74
C ARG A 788 -10.25 -45.30 -7.79
N GLN A 789 -9.09 -44.69 -8.03
CA GLN A 789 -8.67 -43.42 -7.43
C GLN A 789 -9.07 -42.22 -8.29
N GLY A 790 -9.41 -41.10 -7.65
CA GLY A 790 -9.70 -39.82 -8.28
C GLY A 790 -8.67 -38.76 -7.87
N PHE A 791 -8.17 -37.97 -8.82
CA PHE A 791 -7.28 -36.84 -8.53
C PHE A 791 -7.72 -35.61 -9.33
N ILE A 792 -7.83 -34.45 -8.69
CA ILE A 792 -8.10 -33.18 -9.36
C ILE A 792 -6.96 -32.24 -9.00
N ALA A 793 -6.33 -31.62 -10.00
CA ALA A 793 -5.37 -30.53 -9.84
C ALA A 793 -5.98 -29.25 -10.39
N ASN A 794 -6.08 -28.23 -9.55
CA ASN A 794 -6.65 -26.92 -9.89
C ASN A 794 -5.77 -25.80 -9.30
N GLY A 795 -5.89 -24.61 -9.86
CA GLY A 795 -5.20 -23.40 -9.41
C GLY A 795 -4.33 -22.79 -10.51
N ASP A 796 -3.90 -21.55 -10.30
CA ASP A 796 -3.02 -20.87 -11.25
C ASP A 796 -1.64 -21.53 -11.28
N GLY A 797 -1.03 -21.61 -12.46
CA GLY A 797 0.31 -22.18 -12.64
C GLY A 797 0.50 -23.62 -12.12
N ILE A 798 -0.58 -24.40 -11.93
CA ILE A 798 -0.53 -25.74 -11.34
C ILE A 798 0.21 -26.75 -12.23
N ALA A 799 0.01 -26.69 -13.55
CA ALA A 799 0.73 -27.51 -14.51
C ALA A 799 2.16 -27.00 -14.72
N HIS A 800 2.41 -25.69 -14.68
CA HIS A 800 3.77 -25.14 -14.67
C HIS A 800 4.57 -25.63 -13.46
N THR A 801 3.96 -25.58 -12.27
CA THR A 801 4.55 -26.08 -11.03
C THR A 801 4.79 -27.59 -11.09
N MET A 802 3.82 -28.37 -11.59
CA MET A 802 4.03 -29.80 -11.75
C MET A 802 5.10 -30.14 -12.80
N GLU A 803 5.24 -29.38 -13.90
CA GLU A 803 6.28 -29.64 -14.89
C GLU A 803 7.69 -29.33 -14.33
N SER A 804 7.83 -28.23 -13.57
CA SER A 804 9.12 -27.84 -12.97
C SER A 804 9.56 -28.76 -11.83
N GLU A 805 8.68 -29.06 -10.87
CA GLU A 805 9.03 -29.86 -9.68
C GLU A 805 8.87 -31.37 -9.91
N ALA A 806 7.95 -31.81 -10.80
CA ALA A 806 7.51 -33.20 -10.86
C ALA A 806 6.91 -33.65 -12.21
N SER A 807 7.49 -33.32 -13.37
CA SER A 807 6.92 -33.59 -14.71
C SER A 807 6.41 -35.03 -14.95
N SER A 808 7.02 -36.01 -14.27
CA SER A 808 6.55 -37.41 -14.30
C SER A 808 5.15 -37.64 -13.70
N LEU A 809 4.69 -36.77 -12.78
CA LEU A 809 3.31 -36.71 -12.31
C LEU A 809 2.42 -36.10 -13.40
N LEU A 810 2.75 -34.92 -13.94
CA LEU A 810 1.93 -34.26 -14.96
C LEU A 810 1.64 -35.18 -16.17
N ALA A 811 2.67 -35.87 -16.67
CA ALA A 811 2.54 -36.88 -17.71
C ALA A 811 1.70 -38.11 -17.28
N ARG A 812 1.69 -38.48 -16.00
CA ARG A 812 0.83 -39.54 -15.43
C ARG A 812 -0.63 -39.08 -15.29
N LEU A 813 -0.86 -37.79 -15.04
CA LEU A 813 -2.17 -37.14 -15.13
C LEU A 813 -2.65 -36.99 -16.58
N GLY A 814 -1.83 -37.34 -17.57
CA GLY A 814 -2.16 -37.33 -19.00
C GLY A 814 -2.07 -35.95 -19.66
N ALA A 815 -1.44 -34.98 -18.98
CA ALA A 815 -1.22 -33.63 -19.50
C ALA A 815 0.26 -33.41 -19.86
N GLU A 816 0.53 -32.31 -20.55
CA GLU A 816 1.83 -31.65 -20.65
C GLU A 816 1.60 -30.14 -20.62
N LEU A 817 2.60 -29.36 -20.19
CA LEU A 817 2.55 -27.91 -20.30
C LEU A 817 2.99 -27.49 -21.72
N ILE A 818 2.19 -26.68 -22.39
CA ILE A 818 2.54 -26.05 -23.68
C ILE A 818 3.14 -24.66 -23.44
N ASP A 819 2.52 -23.89 -22.55
CA ASP A 819 2.89 -22.52 -22.17
C ASP A 819 2.38 -22.25 -20.74
N ASP A 820 3.05 -21.38 -19.98
CA ASP A 820 2.66 -20.99 -18.61
C ASP A 820 1.85 -19.68 -18.56
N SER A 821 1.57 -19.08 -19.73
CA SER A 821 0.63 -17.97 -19.87
C SER A 821 -0.20 -18.07 -21.16
N TYR A 822 -1.53 -18.11 -21.00
CA TYR A 822 -2.47 -18.12 -22.11
C TYR A 822 -2.35 -16.91 -23.04
N SER A 823 -2.11 -15.70 -22.52
CA SER A 823 -1.96 -14.51 -23.37
C SER A 823 -0.65 -14.54 -24.16
N ALA A 824 0.45 -15.00 -23.55
CA ALA A 824 1.74 -15.11 -24.22
C ALA A 824 1.67 -16.11 -25.38
N PHE A 825 0.94 -17.21 -25.16
CA PHE A 825 0.66 -18.23 -26.16
C PHE A 825 -0.25 -17.74 -27.30
N SER A 826 -1.36 -17.07 -26.97
CA SER A 826 -2.44 -16.73 -27.92
C SER A 826 -2.30 -15.35 -28.57
N GLY A 827 -1.65 -14.40 -27.89
CA GLY A 827 -1.67 -12.98 -28.20
C GLY A 827 -2.97 -12.26 -27.81
N ASN A 828 -3.90 -12.91 -27.10
CA ASN A 828 -5.16 -12.33 -26.66
C ASN A 828 -4.99 -11.50 -25.36
N THR A 829 -5.50 -10.27 -25.35
CA THR A 829 -5.44 -9.31 -24.24
C THR A 829 -6.83 -8.92 -23.71
N ASP A 830 -7.85 -9.75 -23.96
CA ASP A 830 -9.23 -9.47 -23.53
C ASP A 830 -9.37 -9.65 -22.01
N TYR A 831 -10.27 -8.91 -21.36
CA TYR A 831 -10.48 -9.04 -19.90
C TYR A 831 -10.95 -10.44 -19.46
N CYS A 832 -11.60 -11.16 -20.38
CA CYS A 832 -12.27 -12.43 -20.18
C CYS A 832 -11.83 -13.43 -21.24
N VAL A 833 -11.43 -14.64 -20.84
CA VAL A 833 -11.21 -15.76 -21.76
C VAL A 833 -12.39 -16.71 -21.64
N GLY A 834 -13.06 -17.02 -22.75
CA GLY A 834 -14.14 -17.99 -22.74
C GLY A 834 -13.61 -19.40 -22.51
N VAL A 835 -14.33 -20.25 -21.78
CA VAL A 835 -13.94 -21.65 -21.55
C VAL A 835 -15.12 -22.57 -21.82
N GLU A 836 -15.04 -23.32 -22.93
CA GLU A 836 -16.11 -24.20 -23.41
C GLU A 836 -15.76 -25.69 -23.35
N GLU A 837 -16.79 -26.54 -23.46
CA GLU A 837 -16.60 -27.99 -23.68
C GLU A 837 -16.29 -28.26 -25.15
N ARG A 838 -15.41 -29.24 -25.43
CA ARG A 838 -14.94 -29.48 -26.80
C ARG A 838 -16.06 -29.96 -27.74
N SER A 839 -16.30 -29.18 -28.79
CA SER A 839 -17.44 -29.32 -29.71
C SER A 839 -17.50 -30.65 -30.48
N ASP A 840 -16.36 -31.30 -30.73
CA ASP A 840 -16.23 -32.50 -31.59
C ASP A 840 -16.30 -33.85 -30.85
N LEU A 841 -16.05 -33.88 -29.54
CA LEU A 841 -16.10 -35.11 -28.75
C LEU A 841 -17.51 -35.46 -28.29
N GLY A 842 -18.39 -34.45 -28.19
CA GLY A 842 -19.47 -34.48 -27.22
C GLY A 842 -18.92 -34.55 -25.79
N SER A 843 -19.78 -34.38 -24.79
CA SER A 843 -19.32 -34.32 -23.41
C SER A 843 -19.01 -35.71 -22.84
N ILE A 844 -17.87 -36.30 -23.25
CA ILE A 844 -17.36 -37.61 -22.80
C ILE A 844 -17.32 -37.70 -21.27
N TYR A 845 -17.07 -36.55 -20.63
CA TYR A 845 -17.02 -36.40 -19.18
C TYR A 845 -17.99 -35.32 -18.65
N GLY A 846 -18.98 -34.93 -19.45
CA GLY A 846 -19.96 -33.90 -19.09
C GLY A 846 -20.90 -34.29 -17.96
N THR A 847 -21.51 -33.29 -17.34
CA THR A 847 -22.51 -33.51 -16.30
C THR A 847 -23.86 -33.88 -16.92
N GLU A 848 -24.38 -35.09 -16.64
CA GLU A 848 -25.70 -35.53 -17.14
C GLU A 848 -26.90 -34.68 -16.64
N ASN A 849 -26.65 -33.63 -15.84
CA ASN A 849 -27.63 -32.72 -15.26
C ASN A 849 -27.60 -31.29 -15.85
N SER A 850 -26.67 -30.94 -16.75
CA SER A 850 -26.62 -29.59 -17.34
C SER A 850 -27.75 -29.38 -18.36
N ALA A 851 -28.87 -28.82 -17.89
CA ALA A 851 -30.00 -28.41 -18.74
C ALA A 851 -29.75 -27.09 -19.51
N SER A 852 -28.53 -26.56 -19.44
CA SER A 852 -28.01 -25.41 -20.16
C SER A 852 -26.54 -25.67 -20.48
N ASP A 853 -26.11 -25.23 -21.66
CA ASP A 853 -24.72 -25.24 -22.09
C ASP A 853 -23.92 -24.28 -21.20
N TYR A 854 -23.23 -24.80 -20.18
CA TYR A 854 -22.42 -24.00 -19.25
C TYR A 854 -21.03 -23.75 -19.85
N GLU A 855 -21.02 -22.89 -20.87
CA GLU A 855 -19.93 -21.94 -21.11
C GLU A 855 -19.73 -21.12 -19.82
N TYR A 856 -18.47 -20.88 -19.44
CA TYR A 856 -18.10 -19.95 -18.38
C TYR A 856 -16.90 -19.12 -18.83
N ASP A 857 -16.72 -17.96 -18.23
CA ASP A 857 -15.55 -17.11 -18.50
C ASP A 857 -14.51 -17.28 -17.40
N ALA A 858 -13.24 -17.28 -17.78
CA ALA A 858 -12.13 -17.02 -16.87
C ALA A 858 -11.83 -15.51 -16.88
N TYR A 859 -12.02 -14.81 -15.76
CA TYR A 859 -11.78 -13.37 -15.65
C TYR A 859 -10.35 -13.05 -15.20
N GLY A 860 -9.84 -11.87 -15.59
CA GLY A 860 -8.53 -11.35 -15.14
C GLY A 860 -7.49 -11.17 -16.25
N ASN A 861 -7.83 -11.41 -17.51
CA ASN A 861 -6.87 -11.40 -18.63
C ASN A 861 -6.58 -10.00 -19.23
N TRP A 862 -6.96 -8.91 -18.55
CA TRP A 862 -6.25 -7.62 -18.76
C TRP A 862 -4.84 -7.66 -18.18
N CYS A 863 -4.58 -8.55 -17.21
CA CYS A 863 -3.28 -8.69 -16.55
C CYS A 863 -2.83 -10.14 -16.53
N PRO A 864 -2.42 -10.68 -17.70
CA PRO A 864 -2.00 -12.07 -17.82
C PRO A 864 -0.70 -12.42 -17.08
N ASP A 865 0.05 -11.42 -16.60
CA ASP A 865 1.17 -11.63 -15.69
C ASP A 865 0.72 -11.73 -14.21
N SER A 866 -0.44 -11.18 -13.87
CA SER A 866 -1.04 -11.25 -12.52
C SER A 866 -1.72 -12.60 -12.23
N TYR A 867 -2.28 -13.27 -13.25
CA TYR A 867 -2.89 -14.61 -13.13
C TYR A 867 -2.43 -15.54 -14.24
N ARG A 868 -1.80 -16.67 -13.86
CA ARG A 868 -1.21 -17.62 -14.80
C ARG A 868 -2.20 -18.72 -15.22
N PHE A 869 -2.81 -18.51 -16.38
CA PHE A 869 -3.60 -19.53 -17.05
C PHE A 869 -2.66 -20.45 -17.86
N ASP A 870 -2.39 -21.65 -17.32
CA ASP A 870 -1.55 -22.66 -17.97
C ASP A 870 -2.21 -23.20 -19.25
N VAL A 871 -1.43 -23.27 -20.33
CA VAL A 871 -1.87 -23.84 -21.60
C VAL A 871 -1.54 -25.32 -21.64
N LEU A 872 -2.56 -26.19 -21.66
CA LEU A 872 -2.37 -27.63 -21.54
C LEU A 872 -2.30 -28.35 -22.91
N GLY A 873 -1.43 -29.36 -22.96
CA GLY A 873 -1.37 -30.40 -23.99
C GLY A 873 -1.76 -31.76 -23.43
N THR A 874 -1.85 -32.79 -24.29
CA THR A 874 -2.26 -34.15 -23.88
C THR A 874 -1.17 -35.17 -24.11
N THR A 875 -0.92 -36.00 -23.08
CA THR A 875 0.05 -37.09 -23.13
C THR A 875 -0.59 -38.44 -22.81
N GLY A 876 -0.04 -39.52 -23.39
CA GLY A 876 -0.47 -40.89 -23.11
C GLY A 876 -1.94 -41.18 -23.44
N THR A 877 -2.78 -41.27 -22.39
CA THR A 877 -4.23 -41.51 -22.47
C THR A 877 -5.07 -40.28 -22.11
N GLY A 878 -4.45 -39.13 -21.86
CA GLY A 878 -5.15 -37.88 -21.58
C GLY A 878 -5.95 -37.36 -22.77
N THR A 879 -7.04 -36.65 -22.46
CA THR A 879 -7.98 -36.06 -23.41
C THR A 879 -8.29 -34.63 -22.97
N GLY A 880 -8.03 -33.65 -23.85
CA GLY A 880 -8.44 -32.27 -23.64
C GLY A 880 -9.96 -32.18 -23.62
N ASN A 881 -10.51 -31.75 -22.48
CA ASN A 881 -11.94 -31.78 -22.15
C ASN A 881 -12.59 -30.39 -22.26
N ARG A 882 -11.86 -29.35 -21.83
CA ARG A 882 -12.22 -27.94 -22.04
C ARG A 882 -11.13 -27.21 -22.80
N ILE A 883 -11.53 -26.17 -23.50
CA ILE A 883 -10.70 -25.36 -24.38
C ILE A 883 -10.91 -23.88 -24.06
N TYR A 884 -9.85 -23.10 -24.24
CA TYR A 884 -9.94 -21.64 -24.27
C TYR A 884 -10.54 -21.18 -25.61
N LEU A 885 -11.38 -20.15 -25.51
CA LEU A 885 -11.92 -19.36 -26.61
C LEU A 885 -11.34 -17.95 -26.54
N ASP A 886 -10.71 -17.55 -27.63
CA ASP A 886 -10.48 -16.14 -27.95
C ASP A 886 -11.83 -15.48 -28.24
N ARG A 887 -12.28 -14.52 -27.41
CA ARG A 887 -13.61 -13.89 -27.50
C ARG A 887 -13.75 -13.04 -28.76
N ASP A 888 -12.67 -12.40 -29.20
CA ASP A 888 -12.65 -11.49 -30.35
C ASP A 888 -12.84 -12.26 -31.69
N SER A 889 -12.25 -13.46 -31.79
CA SER A 889 -12.35 -14.32 -32.98
C SER A 889 -13.37 -15.46 -32.87
N MET A 890 -13.82 -15.79 -31.66
CA MET A 890 -14.59 -17.00 -31.31
C MET A 890 -13.92 -18.28 -31.85
N THR A 891 -12.59 -18.40 -31.68
CA THR A 891 -11.84 -19.59 -32.11
C THR A 891 -11.31 -20.41 -30.94
N GLU A 892 -11.44 -21.75 -31.05
CA GLU A 892 -10.81 -22.71 -30.16
C GLU A 892 -9.27 -22.58 -30.26
N THR A 893 -8.58 -22.22 -29.18
CA THR A 893 -7.13 -21.97 -29.20
C THR A 893 -6.30 -23.12 -28.63
N ALA A 894 -6.52 -23.51 -27.37
CA ALA A 894 -5.78 -24.57 -26.69
C ALA A 894 -6.57 -25.18 -25.51
N TYR A 895 -6.07 -26.25 -24.88
CA TYR A 895 -6.78 -26.90 -23.77
C TYR A 895 -6.64 -26.14 -22.45
N ALA A 896 -7.79 -25.81 -21.86
CA ALA A 896 -7.91 -25.26 -20.49
C ALA A 896 -8.09 -26.37 -19.44
N GLN A 897 -8.48 -27.59 -19.85
CA GLN A 897 -8.62 -28.74 -18.96
C GLN A 897 -8.26 -30.04 -19.68
N VAL A 898 -7.49 -30.90 -19.01
CA VAL A 898 -7.18 -32.26 -19.46
C VAL A 898 -7.71 -33.29 -18.47
N VAL A 899 -8.41 -34.30 -18.99
CA VAL A 899 -8.92 -35.44 -18.22
C VAL A 899 -8.22 -36.72 -18.69
N ASN A 900 -7.80 -37.58 -17.76
CA ASN A 900 -7.18 -38.87 -18.08
C ASN A 900 -7.89 -39.99 -17.31
N GLU A 901 -8.03 -41.15 -17.95
CA GLU A 901 -8.58 -42.36 -17.35
C GLU A 901 -7.67 -43.54 -17.68
N LYS A 902 -7.02 -44.10 -16.65
CA LYS A 902 -6.11 -45.23 -16.79
C LYS A 902 -6.71 -46.46 -16.13
N ILE A 903 -6.85 -47.54 -16.92
CA ILE A 903 -7.25 -48.86 -16.44
C ILE A 903 -6.28 -49.88 -17.02
N GLU A 904 -5.36 -50.37 -16.19
CA GLU A 904 -4.40 -51.41 -16.57
C GLU A 904 -4.61 -52.65 -15.69
N LEU A 905 -4.70 -53.81 -16.33
CA LEU A 905 -4.86 -55.10 -15.66
C LEU A 905 -3.56 -55.90 -15.74
N ASP A 906 -3.28 -56.67 -14.70
CA ASP A 906 -2.25 -57.70 -14.75
C ASP A 906 -2.55 -58.70 -15.87
N GLY A 907 -1.52 -59.28 -16.48
CA GLY A 907 -1.68 -60.26 -17.57
C GLY A 907 -2.44 -61.55 -17.18
N GLY A 908 -2.77 -61.71 -15.89
CA GLY A 908 -3.66 -62.74 -15.34
C GLY A 908 -5.16 -62.36 -15.31
N GLY A 909 -5.51 -61.09 -15.51
CA GLY A 909 -6.89 -60.59 -15.62
C GLY A 909 -7.65 -60.50 -14.29
N GLY A 910 -6.96 -60.27 -13.18
CA GLY A 910 -7.56 -60.26 -11.84
C GLY A 910 -7.11 -59.13 -10.91
N ILE A 911 -5.96 -58.50 -11.17
CA ILE A 911 -5.42 -57.40 -10.37
C ILE A 911 -5.31 -56.17 -11.27
N TYR A 912 -5.79 -55.02 -10.80
CA TYR A 912 -5.55 -53.75 -11.48
C TYR A 912 -4.14 -53.28 -11.10
N LEU A 913 -3.30 -52.99 -12.10
CA LEU A 913 -1.98 -52.41 -11.91
C LEU A 913 -2.08 -50.89 -11.76
N GLU A 914 -2.98 -50.28 -12.54
CA GLU A 914 -3.33 -48.86 -12.45
C GLU A 914 -4.85 -48.74 -12.65
N ASN A 915 -5.53 -47.98 -11.79
CA ASN A 915 -6.97 -47.74 -11.90
C ASN A 915 -7.30 -46.37 -11.30
N TYR A 916 -7.12 -45.34 -12.10
CA TYR A 916 -7.32 -43.96 -11.67
C TYR A 916 -8.02 -43.13 -12.75
N ARG A 917 -8.63 -42.02 -12.33
CA ARG A 917 -9.10 -40.96 -13.22
C ARG A 917 -8.62 -39.62 -12.66
N THR A 918 -8.05 -38.78 -13.51
CA THR A 918 -7.49 -37.49 -13.11
C THR A 918 -8.07 -36.35 -13.93
N VAL A 919 -8.09 -35.16 -13.35
CA VAL A 919 -8.41 -33.87 -14.00
C VAL A 919 -7.27 -32.91 -13.68
N VAL A 920 -6.81 -32.17 -14.69
CA VAL A 920 -5.89 -31.04 -14.54
C VAL A 920 -6.55 -29.84 -15.22
N ASP A 921 -6.77 -28.77 -14.47
CA ASP A 921 -7.20 -27.48 -14.98
C ASP A 921 -5.99 -26.57 -15.16
N GLY A 922 -5.97 -25.79 -16.23
CA GLY A 922 -5.01 -24.70 -16.43
C GLY A 922 -5.46 -23.36 -15.83
N ILE A 923 -6.61 -23.34 -15.16
CA ILE A 923 -7.20 -22.14 -14.53
C ILE A 923 -7.61 -22.45 -13.09
N SER A 924 -7.40 -21.49 -12.18
CA SER A 924 -8.04 -21.54 -10.87
C SER A 924 -9.55 -21.39 -10.98
N TRP A 925 -10.32 -22.22 -10.26
CA TRP A 925 -11.77 -22.02 -10.16
C TRP A 925 -12.16 -20.75 -9.41
N HIS A 926 -11.22 -20.08 -8.72
CA HIS A 926 -11.40 -18.74 -8.17
C HIS A 926 -11.73 -17.68 -9.26
N HIS A 927 -11.25 -17.89 -10.48
CA HIS A 927 -11.38 -16.93 -11.60
C HIS A 927 -12.56 -17.24 -12.53
N VAL A 928 -13.44 -18.17 -12.16
CA VAL A 928 -14.58 -18.55 -12.99
C VAL A 928 -15.76 -17.62 -12.73
N ALA A 929 -16.24 -16.96 -13.77
CA ALA A 929 -17.47 -16.17 -13.78
C ALA A 929 -18.56 -16.85 -14.62
N ALA A 930 -19.83 -16.59 -14.28
CA ALA A 930 -20.94 -17.02 -15.10
C ALA A 930 -20.93 -16.28 -16.45
N TYR A 931 -21.04 -17.03 -17.55
CA TYR A 931 -21.10 -16.46 -18.88
C TYR A 931 -22.38 -15.64 -19.09
N GLU A 932 -22.24 -14.36 -19.43
CA GLU A 932 -23.35 -13.46 -19.78
C GLU A 932 -23.39 -13.19 -21.30
N PRO A 933 -24.34 -13.77 -22.06
CA PRO A 933 -24.40 -13.61 -23.50
C PRO A 933 -24.77 -12.17 -23.91
N GLY A 934 -23.78 -11.41 -24.35
CA GLY A 934 -23.96 -10.08 -24.95
C GLY A 934 -23.28 -8.92 -24.21
N ASP A 935 -22.59 -9.18 -23.09
CA ASP A 935 -21.60 -8.24 -22.54
C ASP A 935 -20.18 -8.70 -22.93
N THR A 936 -19.59 -8.01 -23.90
CA THR A 936 -18.24 -8.31 -24.42
C THR A 936 -17.13 -7.72 -23.56
N GLU A 937 -17.42 -6.74 -22.70
CA GLU A 937 -16.40 -5.94 -22.02
C GLU A 937 -16.30 -6.25 -20.52
N ARG A 938 -17.27 -6.97 -19.93
CA ARG A 938 -17.32 -7.18 -18.47
C ARG A 938 -17.56 -8.63 -18.08
N CYS A 939 -16.60 -9.23 -17.38
CA CYS A 939 -16.86 -10.41 -16.55
C CYS A 939 -17.50 -9.94 -15.23
N VAL A 940 -18.72 -10.41 -14.96
CA VAL A 940 -19.39 -10.16 -13.68
C VAL A 940 -18.96 -11.25 -12.69
N SER A 941 -18.22 -10.88 -11.65
CA SER A 941 -17.88 -11.79 -10.55
C SER A 941 -19.16 -12.24 -9.84
N SER A 942 -19.41 -13.56 -9.80
CA SER A 942 -20.62 -14.17 -9.24
C SER A 942 -20.50 -14.58 -7.77
#